data_AF-A0A7W1KR68-F1
#
_entry.id   AF-A0A7W1KR68-F1
#
_cell.length_a   1.000
_cell.length_b   1.000
_cell.length_c   1.000
_cell.angle_alpha   90.00
_cell.angle_beta   90.00
_cell.angle_gamma   90.00
#
_symmetry.space_group_name_H-M   'P 1'
#
loop_
_entity.id
_entity.type
_entity.pdbx_description
1 polymer ?
#
loop_
_entity_poly.entity_id
_entity_poly.type
_entity_poly.pdbx_seq_one_letter_code
_entity_poly.pdbx_strand_id
1 'polypeptide(L)'
;IEEERNIIRSLEVVDLNHSFGNSEMALDGISFAVNRGELVCVMGASGSGKSTLLKTLGGQIQPAAGEILLNDQSLYDNLDELKRYVSYIPQEDAFDENLTIGENLQFAAAIRSPHLSARDRTRRLESKLVELGLSERKDSIVGTPMKKTLSGGERKRLNIGLDMIGSADVYLFDEPTSGLSSKDSEHVIEIIRGMAHNKIIIVTIHQPSSKLFQMFHKAILFDKGGRLVFFGTPTDMLRYFAEAEHQHQFGADLGACPSCGTTRPEFIFDVLETPLRDISGDIIYEENHRGQLVAARRYSPEFWRDKYEAFRLIQDVKQVSLRRDPAPALPAAPIAKRRRAQIRWHDEWTQLRTLLRRAFMSKLRNGSNLIITIGVAPILALLIATLLRYSDSGTYDFASAYHIPTFLFLGLIVAMFLGLTNSADDIIGDRAVLQRERNLNVRLPYYLIAKVLSLGIFALVQCILFTLIGNWILAIRGMFWIYLGIMFMTAMGGVALGLVISSLVDNPKTAANIVPLVLIPQIIMGGALIKYEDMNRNLGLVYTFARWFSEHPSDDKGTKMDSKLQVPFVCQFIGMRWSYEELVIAQAKLNPLTRRQEQAQREIERLVANKNHTPDETLRLASMKETLAVLSGLEAKTPKDLDDYLEVIDETISGKRGFDRADFKDAVGPITAEQLYINQKVSDLISNAEMEQNDYRRGEHPNVFFGVEKRYLGAKIGVFTFNTSVLVGSTLALLGLLLWILRRQLEVRRG
;
A
#
# COMPACT_ATOMS: atom_id res chain seq x y z
N ILE A 1 17.85 15.81 26.71
CA ILE A 1 16.77 15.80 25.68
C ILE A 1 15.77 14.68 25.98
N GLU A 2 16.17 13.63 26.71
CA GLU A 2 15.33 12.45 27.04
C GLU A 2 14.28 12.59 28.15
N GLU A 3 14.04 13.78 28.70
CA GLU A 3 12.88 13.96 29.59
C GLU A 3 11.63 14.35 28.78
N GLU A 4 11.33 13.61 27.71
CA GLU A 4 9.92 13.35 27.45
C GLU A 4 9.46 12.52 28.65
N ARG A 5 8.77 13.15 29.61
CA ARG A 5 8.32 12.50 30.83
C ARG A 5 7.55 11.24 30.47
N ASN A 6 8.18 10.07 30.60
CA ASN A 6 7.51 8.79 30.47
C ASN A 6 6.28 8.84 31.39
N ILE A 7 5.12 8.52 30.84
CA ILE A 7 3.81 8.70 31.49
C ILE A 7 3.38 7.38 32.13
N ILE A 8 3.54 6.26 31.43
CA ILE A 8 3.08 4.94 31.89
C ILE A 8 4.04 4.36 32.93
N ARG A 9 3.55 4.14 34.15
CA ARG A 9 4.29 3.66 35.32
C ARG A 9 3.96 2.21 35.65
N SER A 10 2.71 1.79 35.43
CA SER A 10 2.23 0.42 35.65
C SER A 10 1.47 -0.08 34.43
N LEU A 11 1.62 -1.39 34.18
CA LEU A 11 0.82 -2.18 33.27
C LEU A 11 0.23 -3.34 34.09
N GLU A 12 -1.09 -3.42 34.14
CA GLU A 12 -1.82 -4.44 34.88
C GLU A 12 -2.76 -5.18 33.93
N VAL A 13 -2.83 -6.50 34.08
CA VAL A 13 -3.69 -7.40 33.33
C VAL A 13 -4.58 -8.10 34.33
N VAL A 14 -5.90 -8.06 34.10
CA VAL A 14 -6.91 -8.60 35.01
C VAL A 14 -7.82 -9.56 34.23
N ASP A 15 -7.80 -10.83 34.62
CA ASP A 15 -8.65 -11.93 34.16
C ASP A 15 -8.80 -11.99 32.63
N LEU A 16 -7.66 -11.83 31.94
CA LEU A 16 -7.61 -11.71 30.49
C LEU A 16 -7.93 -13.05 29.81
N ASN A 17 -8.95 -13.02 28.96
CA ASN A 17 -9.48 -14.17 28.24
C ASN A 17 -9.56 -13.88 26.74
N HIS A 18 -9.13 -14.83 25.90
CA HIS A 18 -9.27 -14.70 24.44
C HIS A 18 -9.30 -16.07 23.74
N SER A 19 -10.20 -16.21 22.77
CA SER A 19 -10.33 -17.36 21.85
C SER A 19 -10.44 -16.87 20.40
N PHE A 20 -10.03 -17.70 19.44
CA PHE A 20 -10.13 -17.40 18.01
C PHE A 20 -11.32 -18.14 17.39
N GLY A 21 -12.49 -17.48 17.28
CA GLY A 21 -13.69 -18.12 16.75
C GLY A 21 -14.12 -19.35 17.57
N ASN A 22 -14.36 -20.49 16.90
CA ASN A 22 -14.71 -21.77 17.55
C ASN A 22 -13.49 -22.59 18.04
N SER A 23 -12.30 -21.98 18.12
CA SER A 23 -11.09 -22.68 18.58
C SER A 23 -11.02 -22.82 20.10
N GLU A 24 -10.09 -23.65 20.57
CA GLU A 24 -9.65 -23.64 21.97
C GLU A 24 -9.20 -22.23 22.42
N MET A 25 -9.29 -21.99 23.73
CA MET A 25 -8.86 -20.76 24.39
C MET A 25 -7.37 -20.52 24.15
N ALA A 26 -7.04 -19.31 23.69
CA ALA A 26 -5.66 -18.88 23.45
C ALA A 26 -5.04 -18.19 24.68
N LEU A 27 -5.89 -17.59 25.53
CA LEU A 27 -5.56 -16.96 26.81
C LEU A 27 -6.71 -17.25 27.79
N ASP A 28 -6.40 -17.76 28.98
CA ASP A 28 -7.40 -18.20 29.97
C ASP A 28 -7.09 -17.62 31.36
N GLY A 29 -7.90 -16.66 31.81
CA GLY A 29 -7.88 -16.10 33.16
C GLY A 29 -6.56 -15.46 33.59
N ILE A 30 -5.85 -14.77 32.69
CA ILE A 30 -4.49 -14.31 32.97
C ILE A 30 -4.51 -13.00 33.78
N SER A 31 -3.80 -12.99 34.92
CA SER A 31 -3.67 -11.82 35.80
C SER A 31 -2.23 -11.58 36.25
N PHE A 32 -1.67 -10.38 35.99
CA PHE A 32 -0.34 -9.97 36.45
C PHE A 32 -0.12 -8.44 36.38
N ALA A 33 0.88 -7.93 37.11
CA ALA A 33 1.24 -6.51 37.11
C ALA A 33 2.75 -6.27 36.95
N VAL A 34 3.09 -5.34 36.06
CA VAL A 34 4.46 -4.94 35.70
C VAL A 34 4.64 -3.45 35.91
N ASN A 35 5.75 -3.07 36.55
CA ASN A 35 6.09 -1.69 36.84
C ASN A 35 7.21 -1.18 35.93
N ARG A 36 7.30 0.14 35.79
CA ARG A 36 8.41 0.80 35.08
C ARG A 36 9.77 0.38 35.67
N GLY A 37 10.72 0.13 34.79
CA GLY A 37 12.05 -0.36 35.13
C GLY A 37 12.15 -1.88 35.09
N GLU A 38 11.02 -2.59 35.03
CA GLU A 38 11.02 -4.05 34.97
C GLU A 38 11.16 -4.56 33.53
N LEU A 39 11.96 -5.63 33.41
CA LEU A 39 12.22 -6.39 32.20
C LEU A 39 11.67 -7.80 32.44
N VAL A 40 10.63 -8.17 31.71
CA VAL A 40 9.86 -9.39 31.92
C VAL A 40 10.10 -10.38 30.80
N CYS A 41 10.47 -11.61 31.14
CA CYS A 41 10.56 -12.72 30.20
C CYS A 41 9.21 -13.44 30.14
N VAL A 42 8.70 -13.73 28.95
CA VAL A 42 7.53 -14.58 28.73
C VAL A 42 7.99 -15.87 28.06
N MET A 43 7.82 -16.98 28.77
CA MET A 43 8.24 -18.31 28.35
C MET A 43 7.03 -19.24 28.19
N GLY A 44 7.22 -20.31 27.42
CA GLY A 44 6.19 -21.32 27.18
C GLY A 44 6.42 -22.06 25.87
N ALA A 45 5.83 -23.24 25.73
CA ALA A 45 5.91 -24.03 24.51
C ALA A 45 5.35 -23.28 23.28
N SER A 46 5.71 -23.71 22.07
CA SER A 46 5.10 -23.16 20.86
C SER A 46 3.58 -23.34 20.89
N GLY A 47 2.83 -22.29 20.55
CA GLY A 47 1.37 -22.28 20.62
C GLY A 47 0.76 -22.04 22.01
N SER A 48 1.55 -21.76 23.06
CA SER A 48 1.04 -21.51 24.42
C SER A 48 0.36 -20.14 24.64
N GLY A 49 0.14 -19.34 23.58
CA GLY A 49 -0.50 -18.02 23.68
C GLY A 49 0.45 -16.82 23.87
N LYS A 50 1.78 -17.00 23.88
CA LYS A 50 2.77 -15.92 24.06
C LYS A 50 2.56 -14.71 23.13
N SER A 51 2.56 -14.95 21.81
CA SER A 51 2.37 -13.88 20.83
C SER A 51 0.95 -13.31 20.89
N THR A 52 -0.06 -14.12 21.28
CA THR A 52 -1.43 -13.64 21.51
C THR A 52 -1.48 -12.66 22.67
N LEU A 53 -0.78 -12.94 23.79
CA LEU A 53 -0.64 -12.01 24.91
C LEU A 53 -0.02 -10.70 24.43
N LEU A 54 1.13 -10.74 23.75
CA LEU A 54 1.80 -9.53 23.29
C LEU A 54 0.94 -8.71 22.32
N LYS A 55 0.21 -9.36 21.40
CA LYS A 55 -0.71 -8.69 20.49
C LYS A 55 -1.89 -8.05 21.24
N THR A 56 -2.35 -8.67 22.32
CA THR A 56 -3.41 -8.14 23.17
C THR A 56 -2.89 -6.93 23.98
N LEU A 57 -1.72 -7.05 24.63
CA LEU A 57 -1.05 -5.91 25.29
C LEU A 57 -0.73 -4.76 24.32
N GLY A 58 -0.43 -5.07 23.06
CA GLY A 58 -0.14 -4.10 22.00
C GLY A 58 -1.37 -3.41 21.40
N GLY A 59 -2.58 -3.77 21.85
CA GLY A 59 -3.84 -3.25 21.30
C GLY A 59 -4.12 -3.73 19.87
N GLN A 60 -3.57 -4.88 19.45
CA GLN A 60 -3.79 -5.46 18.11
C GLN A 60 -5.01 -6.36 18.02
N ILE A 61 -5.29 -7.08 19.10
CA ILE A 61 -6.39 -8.04 19.22
C ILE A 61 -7.20 -7.65 20.42
N GLN A 62 -8.52 -7.46 20.30
CA GLN A 62 -9.35 -7.16 21.46
C GLN A 62 -9.62 -8.45 22.27
N PRO A 63 -9.38 -8.47 23.59
CA PRO A 63 -9.71 -9.64 24.41
C PRO A 63 -11.23 -9.88 24.44
N ALA A 64 -11.61 -11.14 24.68
CA ALA A 64 -13.01 -11.54 24.79
C ALA A 64 -13.58 -11.16 26.17
N ALA A 65 -12.77 -11.27 27.22
CA ALA A 65 -13.09 -10.78 28.56
C ALA A 65 -11.81 -10.38 29.32
N GLY A 66 -11.98 -9.67 30.44
CA GLY A 66 -10.89 -9.11 31.22
C GLY A 66 -10.45 -7.73 30.73
N GLU A 67 -9.52 -7.12 31.47
CA GLU A 67 -9.06 -5.75 31.24
C GLU A 67 -7.54 -5.65 31.21
N ILE A 68 -7.03 -4.70 30.42
CA ILE A 68 -5.63 -4.30 30.42
C ILE A 68 -5.57 -2.84 30.82
N LEU A 69 -4.93 -2.56 31.93
CA LEU A 69 -4.86 -1.24 32.55
C LEU A 69 -3.45 -0.66 32.40
N LEU A 70 -3.35 0.57 31.92
CA LEU A 70 -2.12 1.37 31.92
C LEU A 70 -2.33 2.55 32.87
N ASN A 71 -1.61 2.58 34.01
CA ASN A 71 -1.89 3.52 35.11
C ASN A 71 -3.39 3.54 35.49
N ASP A 72 -3.97 2.37 35.73
CA ASP A 72 -5.39 2.19 36.10
C ASP A 72 -6.40 2.64 35.02
N GLN A 73 -5.96 2.85 33.78
CA GLN A 73 -6.84 3.17 32.65
C GLN A 73 -6.92 2.01 31.67
N SER A 74 -8.14 1.57 31.35
CA SER A 74 -8.40 0.56 30.34
C SER A 74 -7.83 0.96 28.96
N LEU A 75 -6.95 0.11 28.43
CA LEU A 75 -6.31 0.24 27.12
C LEU A 75 -7.35 0.27 26.01
N TYR A 76 -8.37 -0.60 26.06
CA TYR A 76 -9.33 -0.75 24.97
C TYR A 76 -10.42 0.33 24.98
N ASP A 77 -10.76 0.86 26.16
CA ASP A 77 -11.68 2.01 26.25
C ASP A 77 -11.02 3.31 25.79
N ASN A 78 -9.69 3.41 25.93
CA ASN A 78 -8.90 4.60 25.59
C ASN A 78 -7.87 4.32 24.49
N LEU A 79 -8.16 3.39 23.58
CA LEU A 79 -7.19 2.83 22.62
C LEU A 79 -6.48 3.91 21.78
N ASP A 80 -7.21 4.90 21.27
CA ASP A 80 -6.64 5.96 20.44
C ASP A 80 -5.62 6.87 21.15
N GLU A 81 -5.75 6.96 22.48
CA GLU A 81 -4.85 7.77 23.30
C GLU A 81 -3.69 6.92 23.81
N LEU A 82 -3.98 5.73 24.33
CA LEU A 82 -3.01 4.88 25.02
C LEU A 82 -2.12 4.05 24.08
N LYS A 83 -2.59 3.67 22.89
CA LYS A 83 -1.80 2.83 21.95
C LYS A 83 -0.45 3.43 21.56
N ARG A 84 -0.34 4.77 21.56
CA ARG A 84 0.90 5.49 21.22
C ARG A 84 2.05 5.24 22.21
N TYR A 85 1.72 4.82 23.43
CA TYR A 85 2.71 4.51 24.47
C TYR A 85 3.19 3.06 24.41
N VAL A 86 2.60 2.23 23.55
CA VAL A 86 2.92 0.80 23.42
C VAL A 86 3.53 0.52 22.04
N SER A 87 4.77 0.03 22.02
CA SER A 87 5.45 -0.42 20.80
C SER A 87 5.50 -1.95 20.78
N TYR A 88 4.98 -2.54 19.70
CA TYR A 88 5.11 -3.97 19.43
C TYR A 88 6.18 -4.18 18.36
N ILE A 89 7.19 -4.97 18.70
CA ILE A 89 8.30 -5.35 17.83
C ILE A 89 8.05 -6.78 17.36
N PRO A 90 7.74 -7.00 16.07
CA PRO A 90 7.46 -8.33 15.55
C PRO A 90 8.71 -9.20 15.49
N GLN A 91 8.50 -10.52 15.42
CA GLN A 91 9.55 -11.53 15.24
C GLN A 91 10.29 -11.35 13.90
N GLU A 92 9.55 -11.01 12.84
CA GLU A 92 10.12 -10.74 11.52
C GLU A 92 10.84 -9.38 11.47
N ASP A 93 11.89 -9.32 10.64
CA ASP A 93 12.68 -8.11 10.43
C ASP A 93 11.89 -7.13 9.56
N ALA A 94 11.20 -6.17 10.18
CA ALA A 94 10.28 -5.25 9.50
C ALA A 94 10.93 -3.90 9.18
N PHE A 95 11.77 -3.85 8.13
CA PHE A 95 12.42 -2.63 7.64
C PHE A 95 12.68 -2.66 6.14
N ASP A 96 13.07 -1.53 5.56
CA ASP A 96 13.36 -1.46 4.12
C ASP A 96 14.78 -1.94 3.83
N GLU A 97 14.86 -3.02 3.07
CA GLU A 97 16.11 -3.71 2.73
C GLU A 97 16.98 -2.95 1.72
N ASN A 98 16.39 -2.00 0.98
CA ASN A 98 17.11 -1.18 -0.02
C ASN A 98 17.75 0.08 0.59
N LEU A 99 17.42 0.39 1.84
CA LEU A 99 17.92 1.56 2.56
C LEU A 99 19.13 1.19 3.44
N THR A 100 19.89 2.21 3.86
CA THR A 100 20.96 2.00 4.84
C THR A 100 20.41 1.86 6.25
N ILE A 101 21.26 1.40 7.19
CA ILE A 101 20.94 1.39 8.63
C ILE A 101 20.54 2.80 9.09
N GLY A 102 21.36 3.80 8.75
CA GLY A 102 21.15 5.19 9.13
C GLY A 102 19.86 5.77 8.55
N GLU A 103 19.52 5.43 7.31
CA GLU A 103 18.28 5.89 6.68
C GLU A 103 17.04 5.27 7.31
N ASN A 104 17.03 3.95 7.54
CA ASN A 104 15.93 3.27 8.21
C ASN A 104 15.64 3.92 9.58
N LEU A 105 16.68 4.13 10.39
CA LEU A 105 16.55 4.79 11.69
C LEU A 105 16.16 6.28 11.56
N GLN A 106 16.68 7.00 10.56
CA GLN A 106 16.30 8.40 10.31
C GLN A 106 14.81 8.51 9.96
N PHE A 107 14.30 7.63 9.10
CA PHE A 107 12.88 7.60 8.74
C PHE A 107 12.02 7.24 9.96
N ALA A 108 12.42 6.22 10.74
CA ALA A 108 11.72 5.86 11.98
C ALA A 108 11.68 7.03 12.98
N ALA A 109 12.79 7.76 13.17
CA ALA A 109 12.86 8.93 14.04
C ALA A 109 11.94 10.07 13.57
N ALA A 110 11.87 10.32 12.26
CA ALA A 110 11.03 11.37 11.71
C ALA A 110 9.53 11.04 11.80
N ILE A 111 9.16 9.76 11.67
CA ILE A 111 7.78 9.29 11.82
C ILE A 111 7.35 9.32 13.30
N ARG A 112 8.20 8.84 14.21
CA ARG A 112 7.89 8.73 15.65
C ARG A 112 8.03 10.04 16.40
N SER A 113 8.87 10.95 15.93
CA SER A 113 9.13 12.24 16.57
C SER A 113 9.12 13.39 15.54
N PRO A 114 7.97 13.64 14.88
CA PRO A 114 7.87 14.68 13.86
C PRO A 114 8.05 16.09 14.44
N HIS A 115 7.70 16.28 15.72
CA HIS A 115 7.80 17.53 16.48
C HIS A 115 9.23 17.96 16.79
N LEU A 116 10.19 17.05 16.72
CA LEU A 116 11.61 17.36 16.96
C LEU A 116 12.23 18.06 15.74
N SER A 117 13.18 18.97 15.99
CA SER A 117 13.96 19.57 14.92
C SER A 117 14.79 18.51 14.18
N ALA A 118 15.16 18.78 12.93
CA ALA A 118 16.03 17.87 12.17
C ALA A 118 17.36 17.61 12.90
N ARG A 119 17.92 18.63 13.57
CA ARG A 119 19.15 18.52 14.35
C ARG A 119 18.99 17.60 15.56
N ASP A 120 17.89 17.74 16.30
CA ASP A 120 17.63 16.89 17.47
C ASP A 120 17.36 15.44 17.08
N ARG A 121 16.65 15.22 15.97
CA ARG A 121 16.47 13.88 15.41
C ARG A 121 17.80 13.25 15.01
N THR A 122 18.68 13.99 14.34
CA THR A 122 20.03 13.49 14.01
C THR A 122 20.83 13.18 15.26
N ARG A 123 20.81 14.04 16.29
CA ARG A 123 21.50 13.77 17.55
C ARG A 123 20.98 12.49 18.23
N ARG A 124 19.67 12.28 18.23
CA ARG A 124 19.02 11.07 18.77
C ARG A 124 19.41 9.82 17.96
N LEU A 125 19.46 9.94 16.63
CA LEU A 125 19.94 8.89 15.73
C LEU A 125 21.38 8.48 16.05
N GLU A 126 22.32 9.43 16.13
CA GLU A 126 23.73 9.13 16.43
C GLU A 126 23.89 8.45 17.80
N SER A 127 23.20 8.96 18.82
CA SER A 127 23.20 8.34 20.16
C SER A 127 22.69 6.91 20.11
N LYS A 128 21.60 6.66 19.36
CA LYS A 128 21.00 5.33 19.26
C LYS A 128 21.88 4.37 18.44
N LEU A 129 22.57 4.85 17.41
CA LEU A 129 23.53 4.03 16.65
C LEU A 129 24.69 3.54 17.51
N VAL A 130 25.19 4.38 18.42
CA VAL A 130 26.24 4.01 19.38
C VAL A 130 25.74 2.94 20.34
N GLU A 131 24.55 3.15 20.92
CA GLU A 131 23.94 2.20 21.86
C GLU A 131 23.64 0.82 21.23
N LEU A 132 23.28 0.79 19.94
CA LEU A 132 23.07 -0.45 19.20
C LEU A 132 24.37 -1.09 18.70
N GLY A 133 25.52 -0.44 18.85
CA GLY A 133 26.79 -0.89 18.27
C GLY A 133 26.77 -0.94 16.74
N LEU A 134 26.09 0.01 16.09
CA LEU A 134 25.90 0.06 14.63
C LEU A 134 26.51 1.32 13.97
N SER A 135 27.19 2.18 14.73
CA SER A 135 27.75 3.45 14.21
C SER A 135 28.68 3.28 13.01
N GLU A 136 29.60 2.32 13.06
CA GLU A 136 30.55 2.08 11.95
C GLU A 136 29.86 1.54 10.68
N ARG A 137 28.68 0.94 10.83
CA ARG A 137 27.90 0.34 9.75
C ARG A 137 26.73 1.22 9.29
N LYS A 138 26.62 2.45 9.78
CA LYS A 138 25.50 3.36 9.50
C LYS A 138 25.13 3.48 8.02
N ASP A 139 26.13 3.60 7.14
CA ASP A 139 25.93 3.79 5.70
C ASP A 139 25.88 2.46 4.91
N SER A 140 25.95 1.31 5.60
CA SER A 140 25.79 0.00 4.97
C SER A 140 24.33 -0.21 4.59
N ILE A 141 24.09 -0.66 3.35
CA ILE A 141 22.78 -1.13 2.89
C ILE A 141 22.43 -2.41 3.66
N VAL A 142 21.18 -2.51 4.11
CA VAL A 142 20.71 -3.62 4.96
C VAL A 142 20.58 -4.94 4.21
N GLY A 143 20.18 -4.88 2.94
CA GLY A 143 20.09 -6.00 2.02
C GLY A 143 19.01 -7.02 2.39
N THR A 144 18.81 -7.99 1.50
CA THR A 144 17.88 -9.10 1.71
C THR A 144 18.55 -10.22 2.51
N PRO A 145 17.80 -11.16 3.12
CA PRO A 145 18.40 -12.32 3.79
C PRO A 145 19.26 -13.19 2.86
N MET A 146 18.96 -13.17 1.56
CA MET A 146 19.72 -13.85 0.51
C MET A 146 21.02 -13.09 0.18
N LYS A 147 21.00 -11.75 0.22
CA LYS A 147 22.17 -10.88 0.01
C LYS A 147 22.70 -10.41 1.37
N LYS A 148 23.38 -11.33 2.07
CA LYS A 148 23.94 -11.12 3.43
C LYS A 148 24.98 -10.00 3.46
N THR A 149 24.51 -8.77 3.65
CA THR A 149 25.35 -7.57 3.86
C THR A 149 25.56 -7.31 5.35
N LEU A 150 24.54 -7.58 6.17
CA LEU A 150 24.59 -7.54 7.63
C LEU A 150 24.48 -8.95 8.23
N SER A 151 25.14 -9.15 9.38
CA SER A 151 24.97 -10.35 10.20
C SER A 151 23.55 -10.41 10.81
N GLY A 152 23.10 -11.60 11.20
CA GLY A 152 21.79 -11.77 11.84
C GLY A 152 21.64 -10.93 13.12
N GLY A 153 22.71 -10.87 13.93
CA GLY A 153 22.74 -10.03 15.14
C GLY A 153 22.63 -8.54 14.82
N GLU A 154 23.34 -8.03 13.81
CA GLU A 154 23.22 -6.62 13.38
C GLU A 154 21.81 -6.28 12.88
N ARG A 155 21.20 -7.19 12.09
CA ARG A 155 19.81 -7.03 11.63
C ARG A 155 18.83 -6.96 12.79
N LYS A 156 18.97 -7.85 13.79
CA LYS A 156 18.12 -7.83 14.99
C LYS A 156 18.33 -6.57 15.82
N ARG A 157 19.57 -6.09 15.98
CA ARG A 157 19.85 -4.80 16.65
C ARG A 157 19.24 -3.61 15.91
N LEU A 158 19.32 -3.57 14.58
CA LEU A 158 18.61 -2.55 13.79
C LEU A 158 17.09 -2.67 13.99
N ASN A 159 16.54 -3.88 13.94
CA ASN A 159 15.12 -4.10 14.17
C ASN A 159 14.71 -3.53 15.54
N ILE A 160 15.43 -3.83 16.61
CA ILE A 160 15.14 -3.27 17.95
C ILE A 160 15.24 -1.73 17.94
N GLY A 161 16.28 -1.20 17.32
CA GLY A 161 16.54 0.24 17.23
C GLY A 161 15.42 1.07 16.61
N LEU A 162 14.71 0.54 15.62
CA LEU A 162 13.66 1.25 14.88
C LEU A 162 12.43 1.57 15.74
N ASP A 163 12.13 0.76 16.75
CA ASP A 163 11.08 1.05 17.73
C ASP A 163 11.61 1.95 18.85
N MET A 164 12.81 1.65 19.34
CA MET A 164 13.40 2.29 20.53
C MET A 164 14.00 3.67 20.25
N ILE A 165 14.09 4.08 18.98
CA ILE A 165 14.33 5.47 18.63
C ILE A 165 13.13 6.37 18.97
N GLY A 166 11.94 5.79 19.15
CA GLY A 166 10.73 6.48 19.59
C GLY A 166 10.66 6.69 21.11
N SER A 167 9.53 7.22 21.57
CA SER A 167 9.29 7.54 22.98
C SER A 167 8.18 6.71 23.64
N ALA A 168 7.90 5.52 23.11
CA ALA A 168 6.97 4.58 23.76
C ALA A 168 7.45 4.24 25.18
N ASP A 169 6.52 3.94 26.09
CA ASP A 169 6.78 3.61 27.48
C ASP A 169 6.76 2.11 27.75
N VAL A 170 5.97 1.37 26.97
CA VAL A 170 5.85 -0.08 27.01
C VAL A 170 6.40 -0.65 25.70
N TYR A 171 7.38 -1.55 25.79
CA TYR A 171 7.94 -2.25 24.64
C TYR A 171 7.66 -3.76 24.75
N LEU A 172 7.12 -4.32 23.67
CA LEU A 172 6.73 -5.72 23.56
C LEU A 172 7.57 -6.36 22.45
N PHE A 173 8.54 -7.19 22.82
CA PHE A 173 9.42 -7.88 21.88
C PHE A 173 8.96 -9.31 21.65
N ASP A 174 8.59 -9.64 20.42
CA ASP A 174 8.21 -11.00 20.04
C ASP A 174 9.43 -11.78 19.53
N GLU A 175 9.97 -12.68 20.35
CA GLU A 175 11.11 -13.55 20.05
C GLU A 175 12.34 -12.85 19.42
N PRO A 176 12.91 -11.81 20.06
CA PRO A 176 14.01 -11.03 19.49
C PRO A 176 15.32 -11.82 19.36
N THR A 177 15.44 -12.95 20.04
CA THR A 177 16.62 -13.85 20.01
C THR A 177 16.48 -15.01 19.03
N SER A 178 15.36 -15.13 18.32
CA SER A 178 15.13 -16.24 17.39
C SER A 178 16.10 -16.20 16.20
N GLY A 179 16.69 -17.35 15.88
CA GLY A 179 17.65 -17.50 14.77
C GLY A 179 19.04 -16.92 15.02
N LEU A 180 19.36 -16.52 16.26
CA LEU A 180 20.67 -16.00 16.65
C LEU A 180 21.54 -17.07 17.33
N SER A 181 22.86 -16.83 17.34
CA SER A 181 23.79 -17.58 18.21
C SER A 181 23.54 -17.21 19.68
N SER A 182 23.99 -18.06 20.62
CA SER A 182 23.84 -17.78 22.06
C SER A 182 24.51 -16.46 22.48
N LYS A 183 25.70 -16.18 21.92
CA LYS A 183 26.44 -14.94 22.21
C LYS A 183 25.75 -13.70 21.64
N ASP A 184 25.20 -13.80 20.42
CA ASP A 184 24.44 -12.68 19.82
C ASP A 184 23.12 -12.44 20.56
N SER A 185 22.48 -13.50 21.04
CA SER A 185 21.26 -13.42 21.85
C SER A 185 21.53 -12.72 23.18
N GLU A 186 22.63 -13.05 23.86
CA GLU A 186 23.09 -12.35 25.07
C GLU A 186 23.30 -10.87 24.83
N HIS A 187 24.03 -10.52 23.78
CA HIS A 187 24.29 -9.12 23.44
C HIS A 187 22.99 -8.34 23.12
N VAL A 188 22.04 -8.96 22.42
CA VAL A 188 20.73 -8.35 22.14
C VAL A 188 19.96 -8.06 23.43
N ILE A 189 19.93 -9.00 24.37
CA ILE A 189 19.22 -8.83 25.64
C ILE A 189 19.94 -7.83 26.56
N GLU A 190 21.27 -7.78 26.55
CA GLU A 190 22.06 -6.75 27.25
C GLU A 190 21.70 -5.35 26.76
N ILE A 191 21.58 -5.16 25.44
CA ILE A 191 21.12 -3.91 24.83
C ILE A 191 19.70 -3.56 25.28
N ILE A 192 18.75 -4.51 25.21
CA ILE A 192 17.37 -4.32 25.67
C ILE A 192 17.34 -3.94 27.17
N ARG A 193 18.15 -4.61 28.00
CA ARG A 193 18.25 -4.34 29.44
C ARG A 193 18.80 -2.95 29.72
N GLY A 194 19.84 -2.52 28.99
CA GLY A 194 20.40 -1.16 29.09
C GLY A 194 19.36 -0.07 28.79
N MET A 195 18.37 -0.38 27.95
CA MET A 195 17.27 0.54 27.64
C MET A 195 16.06 0.42 28.59
N ALA A 196 16.03 -0.56 29.50
CA ALA A 196 14.87 -0.84 30.36
C ALA A 196 14.71 0.14 31.54
N HIS A 197 15.75 0.89 31.91
CA HIS A 197 15.83 1.66 33.17
C HIS A 197 14.60 2.51 33.52
N ASN A 198 13.94 3.09 32.53
CA ASN A 198 12.75 3.94 32.72
C ASN A 198 11.53 3.49 31.89
N LYS A 199 11.50 2.22 31.46
CA LYS A 199 10.48 1.67 30.54
C LYS A 199 9.92 0.36 31.09
N ILE A 200 8.77 -0.05 30.59
CA ILE A 200 8.22 -1.40 30.81
C ILE A 200 8.60 -2.22 29.59
N ILE A 201 9.31 -3.33 29.78
CA ILE A 201 9.73 -4.19 28.67
C ILE A 201 9.27 -5.62 28.92
N ILE A 202 8.57 -6.19 27.94
CA ILE A 202 8.13 -7.59 27.94
C ILE A 202 8.73 -8.27 26.71
N VAL A 203 9.41 -9.39 26.91
CA VAL A 203 10.11 -10.13 25.86
C VAL A 203 9.64 -11.57 25.86
N THR A 204 9.18 -12.09 24.72
CA THR A 204 8.93 -13.53 24.58
C THR A 204 10.21 -14.26 24.19
N ILE A 205 10.50 -15.37 24.86
CA ILE A 205 11.64 -16.24 24.52
C ILE A 205 11.15 -17.69 24.56
N HIS A 206 11.47 -18.46 23.52
CA HIS A 206 11.11 -19.88 23.45
C HIS A 206 11.85 -20.71 24.52
N GLN A 207 13.18 -20.63 24.56
CA GLN A 207 14.04 -21.32 25.53
C GLN A 207 15.31 -20.49 25.82
N PRO A 208 15.38 -19.76 26.95
CA PRO A 208 16.56 -18.96 27.28
C PRO A 208 17.69 -19.80 27.89
N SER A 209 18.93 -19.43 27.62
CA SER A 209 20.08 -19.94 28.37
C SER A 209 20.03 -19.48 29.83
N SER A 210 20.70 -20.20 30.75
CA SER A 210 20.77 -19.80 32.17
C SER A 210 21.24 -18.36 32.35
N LYS A 211 22.26 -17.93 31.57
CA LYS A 211 22.80 -16.57 31.63
C LYS A 211 21.78 -15.53 31.16
N LEU A 212 21.06 -15.81 30.07
CA LEU A 212 19.98 -14.94 29.58
C LEU A 212 18.84 -14.83 30.59
N PHE A 213 18.41 -15.94 31.16
CA PHE A 213 17.27 -16.00 32.07
C PHE A 213 17.50 -15.16 33.33
N GLN A 214 18.74 -15.10 33.83
CA GLN A 214 19.11 -14.28 34.99
C GLN A 214 19.17 -12.77 34.71
N MET A 215 19.10 -12.32 33.44
CA MET A 215 19.07 -10.90 33.10
C MET A 215 17.69 -10.26 33.33
N PHE A 216 16.65 -11.06 33.51
CA PHE A 216 15.28 -10.60 33.66
C PHE A 216 14.92 -10.29 35.11
N HIS A 217 14.11 -9.25 35.31
CA HIS A 217 13.58 -8.89 36.62
C HIS A 217 12.43 -9.82 37.04
N LYS A 218 11.58 -10.19 36.08
CA LYS A 218 10.45 -11.10 36.26
C LYS A 218 10.34 -12.10 35.11
N ALA A 219 9.68 -13.21 35.36
CA ALA A 219 9.37 -14.23 34.38
C ALA A 219 7.90 -14.66 34.49
N ILE A 220 7.26 -14.79 33.33
CA ILE A 220 5.92 -15.33 33.11
C ILE A 220 6.10 -16.67 32.39
N LEU A 221 5.44 -17.71 32.87
CA LEU A 221 5.42 -19.02 32.20
C LEU A 221 3.99 -19.39 31.81
N PHE A 222 3.82 -19.68 30.52
CA PHE A 222 2.57 -20.19 29.95
C PHE A 222 2.67 -21.67 29.62
N ASP A 223 1.62 -22.41 29.93
CA ASP A 223 1.39 -23.77 29.45
C ASP A 223 0.31 -23.81 28.34
N LYS A 224 0.07 -25.00 27.77
CA LYS A 224 -0.93 -25.25 26.72
C LYS A 224 -2.31 -24.70 27.11
N GLY A 225 -2.98 -24.08 26.14
CA GLY A 225 -4.29 -23.43 26.33
C GLY A 225 -4.23 -22.03 26.94
N GLY A 226 -3.06 -21.37 26.92
CA GLY A 226 -2.96 -19.98 27.37
C GLY A 226 -3.04 -19.80 28.89
N ARG A 227 -2.71 -20.85 29.66
CA ARG A 227 -2.82 -20.86 31.11
C ARG A 227 -1.55 -20.34 31.76
N LEU A 228 -1.69 -19.38 32.67
CA LEU A 228 -0.59 -18.85 33.48
C LEU A 228 -0.22 -19.85 34.58
N VAL A 229 0.98 -20.41 34.53
CA VAL A 229 1.44 -21.40 35.52
C VAL A 229 2.50 -20.86 36.47
N PHE A 230 3.07 -19.69 36.17
CA PHE A 230 3.94 -18.96 37.10
C PHE A 230 4.11 -17.50 36.70
N PHE A 231 4.16 -16.61 37.69
CA PHE A 231 4.62 -15.22 37.58
C PHE A 231 5.45 -14.83 38.81
N GLY A 232 6.65 -14.30 38.61
CA GLY A 232 7.55 -13.93 39.72
C GLY A 232 8.98 -13.70 39.25
N THR A 233 9.97 -13.79 40.15
CA THR A 233 11.39 -13.67 39.77
C THR A 233 11.89 -14.96 39.10
N PRO A 234 12.93 -14.90 38.24
CA PRO A 234 13.56 -16.09 37.68
C PRO A 234 14.00 -17.10 38.74
N THR A 235 14.55 -16.62 39.87
CA THR A 235 15.00 -17.47 40.98
C THR A 235 13.82 -18.15 41.68
N ASP A 236 12.71 -17.43 41.90
CA ASP A 236 11.50 -18.01 42.50
C ASP A 236 10.87 -19.07 41.59
N MET A 237 10.89 -18.85 40.27
CA MET A 237 10.40 -19.82 39.30
C MET A 237 11.17 -21.14 39.40
N LEU A 238 12.51 -21.06 39.39
CA LEU A 238 13.37 -22.23 39.49
C LEU A 238 13.14 -22.99 40.80
N ARG A 239 13.00 -22.27 41.91
CA ARG A 239 12.68 -22.88 43.21
C ARG A 239 11.30 -23.56 43.21
N TYR A 240 10.28 -22.90 42.68
CA TYR A 240 8.91 -23.44 42.61
C TYR A 240 8.86 -24.77 41.85
N PHE A 241 9.51 -24.86 40.69
CA PHE A 241 9.55 -26.10 39.91
C PHE A 241 10.48 -27.16 40.49
N ALA A 242 11.58 -26.77 41.14
CA ALA A 242 12.45 -27.72 41.84
C ALA A 242 11.77 -28.35 43.07
N GLU A 243 11.02 -27.56 43.85
CA GLU A 243 10.20 -28.09 44.97
C GLU A 243 9.11 -29.04 44.46
N ALA A 244 8.51 -28.72 43.32
CA ALA A 244 7.52 -29.57 42.67
C ALA A 244 8.11 -30.91 42.20
N GLU A 245 9.36 -30.94 41.74
CA GLU A 245 10.04 -32.20 41.37
C GLU A 245 10.46 -33.01 42.61
N HIS A 246 11.08 -32.35 43.60
CA HIS A 246 11.63 -33.02 44.78
C HIS A 246 10.57 -33.65 45.69
N GLN A 247 9.37 -33.07 45.76
CA GLN A 247 8.24 -33.72 46.46
C GLN A 247 7.83 -35.07 45.83
N HIS A 248 8.31 -35.38 44.62
CA HIS A 248 7.77 -36.46 43.80
C HIS A 248 8.82 -37.43 43.24
N GLN A 249 10.12 -37.10 43.27
CA GLN A 249 11.23 -38.05 43.08
C GLN A 249 11.92 -38.30 44.43
N PHE A 250 11.82 -39.51 44.97
CA PHE A 250 12.56 -39.92 46.16
C PHE A 250 14.09 -39.82 45.90
N GLY A 251 14.72 -38.71 46.30
CA GLY A 251 16.18 -38.63 46.50
C GLY A 251 17.05 -38.08 45.37
N ALA A 252 16.54 -37.28 44.44
CA ALA A 252 17.40 -36.55 43.49
C ALA A 252 17.79 -35.16 44.04
N ASP A 253 19.09 -34.84 44.03
CA ASP A 253 19.61 -33.54 44.44
C ASP A 253 19.03 -32.41 43.58
N LEU A 254 18.52 -31.36 44.24
CA LEU A 254 17.84 -30.18 43.70
C LEU A 254 18.34 -29.72 42.33
N GLY A 255 17.61 -30.00 41.24
CA GLY A 255 17.47 -29.20 39.99
C GLY A 255 18.72 -28.58 39.34
N ALA A 256 19.91 -28.93 39.79
CA ALA A 256 21.19 -28.31 39.54
C ALA A 256 22.11 -29.38 38.98
N CYS A 257 22.94 -29.01 38.01
CA CYS A 257 23.97 -29.91 37.52
C CYS A 257 24.83 -30.37 38.71
N PRO A 258 24.96 -31.69 38.98
CA PRO A 258 25.78 -32.22 40.08
C PRO A 258 27.24 -31.79 40.01
N SER A 259 27.72 -31.38 38.83
CA SER A 259 29.09 -30.93 38.59
C SER A 259 29.31 -29.42 38.75
N CYS A 260 28.28 -28.57 38.70
CA CYS A 260 28.48 -27.11 38.70
C CYS A 260 27.42 -26.26 39.41
N GLY A 261 26.37 -26.85 40.01
CA GLY A 261 25.41 -26.11 40.85
C GLY A 261 24.54 -25.09 40.11
N THR A 262 24.61 -25.02 38.78
CA THR A 262 23.80 -24.09 37.97
C THR A 262 22.48 -24.76 37.58
N THR A 263 21.36 -24.10 37.85
CA THR A 263 20.03 -24.52 37.41
C THR A 263 19.82 -24.11 35.96
N ARG A 264 19.40 -25.06 35.11
CA ARG A 264 19.08 -24.80 33.70
C ARG A 264 17.61 -24.42 33.57
N PRO A 265 17.24 -23.29 32.92
CA PRO A 265 15.83 -22.97 32.67
C PRO A 265 15.08 -24.06 31.89
N GLU A 266 15.81 -24.86 31.09
CA GLU A 266 15.29 -26.02 30.35
C GLU A 266 14.55 -27.01 31.25
N PHE A 267 15.03 -27.22 32.47
CA PHE A 267 14.44 -28.12 33.45
C PHE A 267 12.96 -27.80 33.74
N ILE A 268 12.58 -26.52 33.70
CA ILE A 268 11.18 -26.10 33.92
C ILE A 268 10.25 -26.76 32.90
N PHE A 269 10.70 -26.86 31.64
CA PHE A 269 9.94 -27.51 30.59
C PHE A 269 9.91 -29.03 30.77
N ASP A 270 11.01 -29.64 31.23
CA ASP A 270 11.04 -31.09 31.56
C ASP A 270 10.01 -31.46 32.65
N VAL A 271 9.84 -30.59 33.65
CA VAL A 271 8.83 -30.77 34.70
C VAL A 271 7.40 -30.61 34.17
N LEU A 272 7.16 -29.61 33.31
CA LEU A 272 5.85 -29.40 32.69
C LEU A 272 5.47 -30.54 31.72
N GLU A 273 6.44 -31.09 31.01
CA GLU A 273 6.26 -32.10 29.97
C GLU A 273 6.56 -33.52 30.44
N THR A 274 6.69 -33.72 31.76
CA THR A 274 6.97 -35.05 32.34
C THR A 274 5.97 -36.08 31.81
N PRO A 275 6.42 -37.13 31.12
CA PRO A 275 5.53 -38.11 30.50
C PRO A 275 4.82 -38.94 31.56
N LEU A 276 3.55 -39.24 31.31
CA LEU A 276 2.80 -40.24 32.05
C LEU A 276 3.38 -41.61 31.69
N ARG A 277 3.70 -42.39 32.74
CA ARG A 277 4.22 -43.75 32.60
C ARG A 277 3.22 -44.75 33.14
N ASP A 278 3.16 -45.91 32.53
CA ASP A 278 2.40 -47.04 33.04
C ASP A 278 3.11 -47.70 34.25
N ILE A 279 2.52 -48.77 34.77
CA ILE A 279 3.05 -49.52 35.92
C ILE A 279 4.38 -50.21 35.57
N SER A 280 4.59 -50.52 34.28
CA SER A 280 5.82 -51.13 33.75
C SER A 280 6.94 -50.11 33.55
N GLY A 281 6.64 -48.81 33.59
CA GLY A 281 7.56 -47.71 33.36
C GLY A 281 7.58 -47.18 31.92
N ASP A 282 6.75 -47.72 31.03
CA ASP A 282 6.64 -47.32 29.63
C ASP A 282 5.81 -46.04 29.47
N ILE A 283 6.18 -45.20 28.50
CA ILE A 283 5.51 -43.91 28.24
C ILE A 283 4.17 -44.15 27.56
N ILE A 284 3.11 -43.58 28.13
CA ILE A 284 1.78 -43.59 27.53
C ILE A 284 1.71 -42.50 26.46
N TYR A 285 1.20 -42.83 25.28
CA TYR A 285 1.00 -41.88 24.19
C TYR A 285 -0.48 -41.53 24.04
N GLU A 286 -0.76 -40.25 23.83
CA GLU A 286 -2.07 -39.71 23.48
C GLU A 286 -2.03 -39.17 22.05
N GLU A 287 -3.17 -39.22 21.36
CA GLU A 287 -3.29 -38.65 20.03
C GLU A 287 -3.65 -37.16 20.15
N ASN A 288 -2.81 -36.29 19.58
CA ASN A 288 -3.09 -34.85 19.57
C ASN A 288 -4.19 -34.49 18.55
N HIS A 289 -4.66 -33.24 18.57
CA HIS A 289 -5.68 -32.74 17.63
C HIS A 289 -5.30 -32.83 16.13
N ARG A 290 -4.04 -33.18 15.80
CA ARG A 290 -3.54 -33.38 14.44
C ARG A 290 -3.36 -34.86 14.08
N GLY A 291 -3.83 -35.78 14.93
CA GLY A 291 -3.71 -37.22 14.71
C GLY A 291 -2.29 -37.78 14.95
N GLN A 292 -1.44 -37.05 15.68
CA GLN A 292 -0.07 -37.49 15.97
C GLN A 292 0.01 -38.02 17.41
N LEU A 293 0.65 -39.17 17.58
CA LEU A 293 0.95 -39.74 18.89
C LEU A 293 2.03 -38.92 19.59
N VAL A 294 1.68 -38.33 20.72
CA VAL A 294 2.57 -37.57 21.61
C VAL A 294 2.55 -38.18 22.99
N ALA A 295 3.64 -38.09 23.75
CA ALA A 295 3.66 -38.59 25.12
C ALA A 295 2.61 -37.86 25.95
N ALA A 296 1.67 -38.61 26.53
CA ALA A 296 0.66 -38.07 27.42
C ALA A 296 1.34 -37.44 28.62
N ARG A 297 0.94 -36.22 28.99
CA ARG A 297 1.56 -35.52 30.12
C ARG A 297 1.04 -36.12 31.42
N ARG A 298 1.93 -36.24 32.41
CA ARG A 298 1.56 -36.69 33.76
C ARG A 298 0.59 -35.73 34.43
N TYR A 299 0.75 -34.43 34.21
CA TYR A 299 -0.08 -33.38 34.78
C TYR A 299 -0.70 -32.54 33.68
N SER A 300 -1.99 -32.21 33.86
CA SER A 300 -2.70 -31.33 32.93
C SER A 300 -2.26 -29.87 33.14
N PRO A 301 -2.43 -29.00 32.12
CA PRO A 301 -2.20 -27.57 32.27
C PRO A 301 -3.05 -26.92 33.37
N GLU A 302 -4.25 -27.45 33.63
CA GLU A 302 -5.16 -26.98 34.69
C GLU A 302 -4.59 -27.24 36.08
N PHE A 303 -4.00 -28.43 36.29
CA PHE A 303 -3.33 -28.75 37.54
C PHE A 303 -2.22 -27.73 37.87
N TRP A 304 -1.41 -27.34 36.89
CA TRP A 304 -0.33 -26.37 37.10
C TRP A 304 -0.83 -24.96 37.40
N ARG A 305 -1.93 -24.53 36.73
CA ARG A 305 -2.60 -23.26 37.04
C ARG A 305 -3.10 -23.25 38.48
N ASP A 306 -3.87 -24.25 38.87
CA ASP A 306 -4.49 -24.32 40.19
C ASP A 306 -3.43 -24.43 41.30
N LYS A 307 -2.35 -25.19 41.04
CA LYS A 307 -1.19 -25.28 41.95
C LYS A 307 -0.50 -23.92 42.14
N TYR A 308 -0.35 -23.15 41.06
CA TYR A 308 0.25 -21.81 41.13
C TYR A 308 -0.66 -20.81 41.84
N GLU A 309 -1.97 -20.86 41.62
CA GLU A 309 -2.93 -20.04 42.37
C GLU A 309 -2.85 -20.31 43.88
N ALA A 310 -2.79 -21.58 44.27
CA ALA A 310 -2.58 -21.97 45.66
C ALA A 310 -1.23 -21.45 46.20
N PHE A 311 -0.16 -21.55 45.41
CA PHE A 311 1.15 -21.01 45.77
C PHE A 311 1.11 -19.48 45.97
N ARG A 312 0.45 -18.75 45.08
CA ARG A 312 0.28 -17.29 45.15
C ARG A 312 -0.50 -16.89 46.40
N LEU A 313 -1.63 -17.55 46.66
CA LEU A 313 -2.45 -17.35 47.86
C LEU A 313 -1.63 -17.55 49.15
N ILE A 314 -0.82 -18.61 49.22
CA ILE A 314 0.05 -18.88 50.37
C ILE A 314 1.11 -17.78 50.53
N GLN A 315 1.70 -17.30 49.44
CA GLN A 315 2.66 -16.19 49.49
C GLN A 315 2.01 -14.88 49.93
N ASP A 316 0.82 -14.57 49.41
CA ASP A 316 0.07 -13.36 49.77
C ASP A 316 -0.27 -13.37 51.27
N VAL A 317 -0.74 -14.50 51.81
CA VAL A 317 -0.99 -14.66 53.25
C VAL A 317 0.29 -14.49 54.08
N LYS A 318 1.42 -15.07 53.64
CA LYS A 318 2.73 -14.91 54.31
C LYS A 318 3.25 -13.46 54.26
N GLN A 319 2.98 -12.72 53.18
CA GLN A 319 3.36 -11.31 53.07
C GLN A 319 2.44 -10.39 53.87
N VAL A 320 1.15 -10.71 54.01
CA VAL A 320 0.21 -9.99 54.89
C VAL A 320 0.66 -10.10 56.35
N SER A 321 1.25 -11.22 56.77
CA SER A 321 1.88 -11.33 58.10
C SER A 321 3.17 -10.50 58.29
N LEU A 322 3.71 -9.87 57.24
CA LEU A 322 4.99 -9.13 57.26
C LEU A 322 4.88 -7.66 56.81
N ARG A 323 3.69 -7.13 56.47
CA ARG A 323 3.56 -5.74 56.00
C ARG A 323 3.39 -4.72 57.13
N ARG A 324 4.49 -3.96 57.30
CA ARG A 324 4.56 -2.52 57.62
C ARG A 324 3.50 -1.69 56.89
N ASP A 325 3.17 -0.54 57.47
CA ASP A 325 2.24 0.49 57.00
C ASP A 325 2.16 0.61 55.46
N PRO A 326 0.95 0.80 54.91
CA PRO A 326 0.76 0.96 53.48
C PRO A 326 1.65 2.10 52.97
N ALA A 327 2.52 1.79 52.00
CA ALA A 327 3.24 2.81 51.27
C ALA A 327 2.20 3.82 50.74
N PRO A 328 2.41 5.14 50.93
CA PRO A 328 1.46 6.14 50.47
C PRO A 328 1.22 5.92 48.98
N ALA A 329 -0.06 5.81 48.61
CA ALA A 329 -0.46 5.71 47.22
C ALA A 329 0.23 6.83 46.44
N LEU A 330 1.11 6.45 45.51
CA LEU A 330 1.73 7.41 44.62
C LEU A 330 0.59 8.18 43.94
N PRO A 331 0.63 9.52 43.90
CA PRO A 331 -0.44 10.30 43.31
C PRO A 331 -0.71 9.80 41.89
N ALA A 332 -1.97 9.42 41.63
CA ALA A 332 -2.44 9.07 40.31
C ALA A 332 -1.93 10.11 39.32
N ALA A 333 -1.27 9.65 38.24
CA ALA A 333 -0.78 10.57 37.23
C ALA A 333 -1.96 11.44 36.77
N PRO A 334 -1.81 12.78 36.72
CA PRO A 334 -2.92 13.67 36.41
C PRO A 334 -3.53 13.24 35.08
N ILE A 335 -4.83 13.00 35.11
CA ILE A 335 -5.66 12.72 33.93
C ILE A 335 -5.45 13.89 32.98
N ALA A 336 -4.63 13.69 31.95
CA ALA A 336 -4.44 14.67 30.89
C ALA A 336 -5.76 14.73 30.11
N LYS A 337 -6.72 15.50 30.62
CA LYS A 337 -7.98 15.79 29.93
C LYS A 337 -7.65 16.30 28.55
N ARG A 338 -8.04 15.52 27.53
CA ARG A 338 -8.26 15.87 26.13
C ARG A 338 -7.75 17.27 25.75
N ARG A 339 -6.51 17.34 25.28
CA ARG A 339 -6.21 18.26 24.18
C ARG A 339 -6.17 17.40 22.93
N ARG A 340 -7.23 17.48 22.11
CA ARG A 340 -7.13 17.06 20.70
C ARG A 340 -5.79 17.59 20.20
N ALA A 341 -4.88 16.69 19.82
CA ALA A 341 -3.57 17.09 19.33
C ALA A 341 -3.81 18.12 18.23
N GLN A 342 -3.45 19.39 18.50
CA GLN A 342 -3.59 20.44 17.50
C GLN A 342 -2.80 19.97 16.29
N ILE A 343 -3.46 19.95 15.13
CA ILE A 343 -2.82 19.59 13.87
C ILE A 343 -1.73 20.62 13.63
N ARG A 344 -0.48 20.23 13.91
CA ARG A 344 0.68 21.03 13.58
C ARG A 344 1.01 20.72 12.13
N TRP A 345 0.65 21.63 11.23
CA TRP A 345 0.91 21.48 9.80
C TRP A 345 2.35 21.08 9.48
N HIS A 346 3.32 21.59 10.25
CA HIS A 346 4.72 21.22 10.13
C HIS A 346 4.98 19.72 10.37
N ASP A 347 4.33 19.12 11.36
CA ASP A 347 4.54 17.72 11.76
C ASP A 347 3.90 16.79 10.73
N GLU A 348 2.70 17.14 10.26
CA GLU A 348 1.98 16.42 9.19
C GLU A 348 2.77 16.47 7.86
N TRP A 349 3.30 17.64 7.49
CA TRP A 349 4.15 17.79 6.31
C TRP A 349 5.46 16.99 6.45
N THR A 350 6.06 16.98 7.63
CA THR A 350 7.26 16.19 7.90
C THR A 350 6.98 14.71 7.72
N GLN A 351 5.86 14.19 8.23
CA GLN A 351 5.46 12.79 8.02
C GLN A 351 5.25 12.46 6.53
N LEU A 352 4.44 13.26 5.81
CA LEU A 352 4.18 13.04 4.38
C LEU A 352 5.47 13.06 3.56
N ARG A 353 6.34 14.06 3.78
CA ARG A 353 7.64 14.18 3.10
C ARG A 353 8.55 12.99 3.40
N THR A 354 8.52 12.49 4.63
CA THR A 354 9.34 11.37 5.08
C THR A 354 8.88 10.07 4.42
N LEU A 355 7.57 9.80 4.38
CA LEU A 355 6.99 8.63 3.69
C LEU A 355 7.24 8.68 2.18
N LEU A 356 7.06 9.85 1.55
CA LEU A 356 7.35 10.04 0.13
C LEU A 356 8.83 9.80 -0.18
N ARG A 357 9.74 10.38 0.62
CA ARG A 357 11.18 10.18 0.44
C ARG A 357 11.58 8.72 0.64
N ARG A 358 11.00 8.04 1.64
CA ARG A 358 11.23 6.60 1.89
C ARG A 358 10.80 5.78 0.68
N ALA A 359 9.56 5.95 0.21
CA ALA A 359 9.02 5.20 -0.94
C ALA A 359 9.85 5.43 -2.22
N PHE A 360 10.21 6.68 -2.49
CA PHE A 360 10.99 7.03 -3.68
C PHE A 360 12.42 6.48 -3.63
N MET A 361 13.12 6.65 -2.50
CA MET A 361 14.49 6.14 -2.32
C MET A 361 14.55 4.62 -2.39
N SER A 362 13.57 3.92 -1.82
CA SER A 362 13.47 2.46 -1.88
C SER A 362 13.42 1.97 -3.32
N LYS A 363 12.52 2.53 -4.14
CA LYS A 363 12.38 2.18 -5.55
C LYS A 363 13.63 2.55 -6.36
N LEU A 364 14.22 3.72 -6.13
CA LEU A 364 15.41 4.17 -6.85
C LEU A 364 16.62 3.27 -6.60
N ARG A 365 16.75 2.71 -5.39
CA ARG A 365 17.88 1.86 -5.00
C ARG A 365 17.70 0.40 -5.35
N ASN A 366 16.48 -0.05 -5.64
CA ASN A 366 16.25 -1.36 -6.22
C ASN A 366 16.64 -1.35 -7.71
N GLY A 367 17.95 -1.31 -7.99
CA GLY A 367 18.50 -1.09 -9.33
C GLY A 367 18.06 -2.14 -10.37
N SER A 368 17.99 -3.42 -9.97
CA SER A 368 17.52 -4.49 -10.87
C SER A 368 16.08 -4.28 -11.30
N ASN A 369 15.18 -3.95 -10.36
CA ASN A 369 13.79 -3.68 -10.70
C ASN A 369 13.65 -2.36 -11.48
N LEU A 370 14.41 -1.33 -11.11
CA LEU A 370 14.39 -0.03 -11.77
C LEU A 370 14.79 -0.10 -13.24
N ILE A 371 15.86 -0.84 -13.57
CA ILE A 371 16.34 -1.03 -14.95
C ILE A 371 15.25 -1.71 -15.79
N ILE A 372 14.63 -2.76 -15.28
CA ILE A 372 13.54 -3.47 -15.97
C ILE A 372 12.33 -2.53 -16.13
N THR A 373 11.93 -1.88 -15.05
CA THR A 373 10.78 -0.96 -15.00
C THR A 373 10.92 0.15 -16.05
N ILE A 374 12.06 0.85 -16.08
CA ILE A 374 12.27 1.95 -17.03
C ILE A 374 12.55 1.42 -18.46
N GLY A 375 13.23 0.29 -18.60
CA GLY A 375 13.66 -0.26 -19.89
C GLY A 375 12.55 -0.92 -20.72
N VAL A 376 11.50 -1.47 -20.08
CA VAL A 376 10.43 -2.17 -20.81
C VAL A 376 9.62 -1.23 -21.71
N ALA A 377 9.30 -0.02 -21.24
CA ALA A 377 8.53 0.96 -22.01
C ALA A 377 9.17 1.35 -23.37
N PRO A 378 10.45 1.78 -23.44
CA PRO A 378 11.10 2.14 -24.70
C PRO A 378 11.29 0.93 -25.63
N ILE A 379 11.57 -0.26 -25.09
CA ILE A 379 11.70 -1.49 -25.89
C ILE A 379 10.36 -1.83 -26.55
N LEU A 380 9.26 -1.78 -25.80
CA LEU A 380 7.92 -2.00 -26.35
C LEU A 380 7.54 -0.92 -27.36
N ALA A 381 7.86 0.35 -27.10
CA ALA A 381 7.60 1.44 -28.03
C ALA A 381 8.32 1.23 -29.37
N LEU A 382 9.62 0.88 -29.33
CA LEU A 382 10.42 0.57 -30.51
C LEU A 382 9.81 -0.61 -31.28
N LEU A 383 9.53 -1.72 -30.61
CA LEU A 383 8.97 -2.92 -31.21
C LEU A 383 7.62 -2.64 -31.86
N ILE A 384 6.70 -2.02 -31.13
CA ILE A 384 5.34 -1.75 -31.59
C ILE A 384 5.36 -0.76 -32.76
N ALA A 385 6.04 0.37 -32.61
CA ALA A 385 6.00 1.40 -33.63
C ALA A 385 6.72 0.98 -34.92
N THR A 386 7.80 0.19 -34.83
CA THR A 386 8.47 -0.36 -36.03
C THR A 386 7.60 -1.38 -36.76
N LEU A 387 6.93 -2.28 -36.04
CA LEU A 387 6.04 -3.28 -36.63
C LEU A 387 4.80 -2.65 -37.30
N LEU A 388 4.29 -1.55 -36.74
CA LEU A 388 3.10 -0.88 -37.26
C LEU A 388 3.41 0.19 -38.33
N ARG A 389 4.68 0.45 -38.62
CA ARG A 389 5.11 1.39 -39.68
C ARG A 389 4.98 0.73 -41.07
N TYR A 390 3.74 0.60 -41.52
CA TYR A 390 3.38 0.06 -42.83
C TYR A 390 3.10 1.17 -43.85
N SER A 391 3.43 0.95 -45.13
CA SER A 391 3.05 1.80 -46.27
C SER A 391 2.88 0.99 -47.55
N ASP A 392 1.77 1.20 -48.27
CA ASP A 392 1.50 0.59 -49.58
C ASP A 392 2.34 1.20 -50.71
N SER A 393 2.71 2.49 -50.60
CA SER A 393 3.37 3.27 -51.67
C SER A 393 4.90 3.27 -51.59
N GLY A 394 5.49 2.51 -50.67
CA GLY A 394 6.94 2.44 -50.42
C GLY A 394 7.50 3.64 -49.65
N THR A 395 6.89 4.82 -49.76
CA THR A 395 7.15 5.99 -48.90
C THR A 395 6.15 6.03 -47.75
N TYR A 396 6.63 6.14 -46.51
CA TYR A 396 5.75 6.24 -45.34
C TYR A 396 5.13 7.62 -45.26
N ASP A 397 3.80 7.67 -45.25
CA ASP A 397 3.01 8.88 -45.02
C ASP A 397 2.06 8.66 -43.84
N PHE A 398 1.91 9.69 -43.00
CA PHE A 398 1.11 9.60 -41.78
C PHE A 398 -0.39 9.55 -42.09
N ALA A 399 -0.84 10.26 -43.14
CA ALA A 399 -2.26 10.30 -43.49
C ALA A 399 -2.82 8.95 -43.94
N SER A 400 -2.04 8.19 -44.72
CA SER A 400 -2.41 6.85 -45.21
C SER A 400 -2.06 5.72 -44.23
N ALA A 401 -1.41 6.02 -43.11
CA ALA A 401 -0.99 5.01 -42.14
C ALA A 401 -2.18 4.26 -41.53
N TYR A 402 -2.36 3.00 -41.93
CA TYR A 402 -3.51 2.18 -41.54
C TYR A 402 -3.55 1.84 -40.05
N HIS A 403 -2.39 1.62 -39.43
CA HIS A 403 -2.29 1.05 -38.09
C HIS A 403 -2.29 2.08 -36.93
N ILE A 404 -2.55 3.37 -37.20
CA ILE A 404 -2.54 4.39 -36.15
C ILE A 404 -3.57 4.10 -35.04
N PRO A 405 -4.85 3.79 -35.31
CA PRO A 405 -5.79 3.44 -34.23
C PRO A 405 -5.34 2.24 -33.38
N THR A 406 -4.66 1.26 -33.98
CA THR A 406 -4.09 0.11 -33.28
C THR A 406 -2.92 0.52 -32.38
N PHE A 407 -2.04 1.40 -32.87
CA PHE A 407 -0.94 1.95 -32.09
C PHE A 407 -1.44 2.70 -30.84
N LEU A 408 -2.47 3.54 -31.00
CA LEU A 408 -3.09 4.27 -29.89
C LEU A 408 -3.62 3.33 -28.82
N PHE A 409 -4.35 2.29 -29.23
CA PHE A 409 -4.86 1.31 -28.29
C PHE A 409 -3.74 0.54 -27.59
N LEU A 410 -2.73 0.08 -28.33
CA LEU A 410 -1.64 -0.69 -27.77
C LEU A 410 -0.76 0.15 -26.82
N GLY A 411 -0.61 1.45 -27.08
CA GLY A 411 0.00 2.38 -26.14
C GLY A 411 -0.75 2.45 -24.80
N LEU A 412 -2.08 2.49 -24.82
CA LEU A 412 -2.91 2.44 -23.61
C LEU A 412 -2.82 1.09 -22.88
N ILE A 413 -2.71 -0.02 -23.61
CA ILE A 413 -2.46 -1.34 -23.02
C ILE A 413 -1.12 -1.33 -22.28
N VAL A 414 -0.06 -0.82 -22.90
CA VAL A 414 1.27 -0.74 -22.28
C VAL A 414 1.23 0.15 -21.04
N ALA A 415 0.58 1.31 -21.09
CA ALA A 415 0.42 2.20 -19.95
C ALA A 415 -0.32 1.52 -18.78
N MET A 416 -1.45 0.86 -19.06
CA MET A 416 -2.23 0.12 -18.06
C MET A 416 -1.41 -1.05 -17.47
N PHE A 417 -0.78 -1.86 -18.33
CA PHE A 417 0.01 -3.03 -17.94
C PHE A 417 1.19 -2.65 -17.04
N LEU A 418 1.95 -1.61 -17.40
CA LEU A 418 3.06 -1.14 -16.59
C LEU A 418 2.60 -0.55 -15.26
N GLY A 419 1.51 0.24 -15.25
CA GLY A 419 0.92 0.75 -14.02
C GLY A 419 0.48 -0.37 -13.07
N LEU A 420 -0.19 -1.39 -13.61
CA LEU A 420 -0.69 -2.54 -12.86
C LEU A 420 0.46 -3.40 -12.30
N THR A 421 1.42 -3.76 -13.15
CA THR A 421 2.51 -4.68 -12.79
C THR A 421 3.45 -4.09 -11.76
N ASN A 422 3.81 -2.80 -11.88
CA ASN A 422 4.76 -2.15 -10.98
C ASN A 422 4.20 -1.83 -9.57
N SER A 423 2.88 -1.98 -9.40
CA SER A 423 2.16 -1.68 -8.15
C SER A 423 1.51 -2.90 -7.49
N ALA A 424 1.39 -4.03 -8.20
CA ALA A 424 0.71 -5.24 -7.72
C ALA A 424 1.36 -5.93 -6.51
N ASP A 425 2.66 -5.76 -6.29
CA ASP A 425 3.41 -6.38 -5.19
C ASP A 425 3.86 -5.37 -4.11
N ASP A 426 3.59 -4.09 -4.31
CA ASP A 426 4.25 -3.01 -3.57
C ASP A 426 3.72 -2.82 -2.13
N ILE A 427 2.45 -3.14 -1.84
CA ILE A 427 1.87 -3.08 -0.47
C ILE A 427 2.23 -4.34 0.32
N ILE A 428 2.40 -5.48 -0.36
CA ILE A 428 2.73 -6.76 0.28
C ILE A 428 4.05 -6.64 1.05
N GLY A 429 5.07 -6.04 0.43
CA GLY A 429 6.36 -5.80 1.07
C GLY A 429 6.30 -4.82 2.25
N ASP A 430 5.38 -3.85 2.21
CA ASP A 430 5.24 -2.83 3.26
C ASP A 430 4.42 -3.30 4.46
N ARG A 431 3.74 -4.46 4.37
CA ARG A 431 2.74 -4.89 5.37
C ARG A 431 3.32 -5.00 6.78
N ALA A 432 4.51 -5.58 6.93
CA ALA A 432 5.17 -5.72 8.22
C ALA A 432 5.51 -4.35 8.82
N VAL A 433 5.98 -3.41 7.99
CA VAL A 433 6.28 -2.02 8.39
C VAL A 433 4.99 -1.27 8.77
N LEU A 434 3.90 -1.45 8.02
CA LEU A 434 2.60 -0.83 8.32
C LEU A 434 2.01 -1.35 9.65
N GLN A 435 2.12 -2.65 9.92
CA GLN A 435 1.67 -3.23 11.20
C GLN A 435 2.49 -2.69 12.38
N ARG A 436 3.81 -2.56 12.18
CA ARG A 436 4.72 -1.96 13.16
C ARG A 436 4.42 -0.50 13.45
N GLU A 437 4.13 0.30 12.42
CA GLU A 437 3.84 1.73 12.52
C GLU A 437 2.40 2.05 12.94
N ARG A 438 1.53 1.03 13.04
CA ARG A 438 0.09 1.17 13.30
C ARG A 438 -0.27 1.88 14.61
N ASN A 439 0.50 1.65 15.67
CA ASN A 439 0.28 2.27 16.97
C ASN A 439 0.78 3.73 17.02
N LEU A 440 1.46 4.19 15.96
CA LEU A 440 1.86 5.57 15.79
C LEU A 440 0.71 6.38 15.18
N ASN A 441 0.69 7.69 15.41
CA ASN A 441 -0.29 8.60 14.80
C ASN A 441 0.01 8.89 13.32
N VAL A 442 0.40 7.87 12.55
CA VAL A 442 0.63 7.99 11.10
C VAL A 442 -0.71 7.87 10.40
N ARG A 443 -1.08 8.88 9.62
CA ARG A 443 -2.32 8.85 8.87
C ARG A 443 -2.14 7.99 7.61
N LEU A 444 -2.98 6.97 7.46
CA LEU A 444 -3.01 6.10 6.28
C LEU A 444 -3.11 6.84 4.93
N PRO A 445 -3.87 7.95 4.81
CA PRO A 445 -3.88 8.74 3.58
C PRO A 445 -2.49 9.24 3.15
N TYR A 446 -1.59 9.57 4.08
CA TYR A 446 -0.24 10.04 3.71
C TYR A 446 0.62 8.93 3.14
N TYR A 447 0.48 7.71 3.66
CA TYR A 447 1.11 6.54 3.09
C TYR A 447 0.62 6.32 1.65
N LEU A 448 -0.70 6.34 1.43
CA LEU A 448 -1.27 6.16 0.10
C LEU A 448 -0.85 7.26 -0.88
N ILE A 449 -0.89 8.53 -0.47
CA ILE A 449 -0.45 9.66 -1.31
C ILE A 449 1.04 9.50 -1.66
N ALA A 450 1.88 9.18 -0.67
CA ALA A 450 3.30 8.95 -0.90
C ALA A 450 3.55 7.81 -1.90
N LYS A 451 2.81 6.70 -1.78
CA LYS A 451 2.92 5.53 -2.65
C LYS A 451 2.47 5.84 -4.08
N VAL A 452 1.27 6.42 -4.24
CA VAL A 452 0.69 6.80 -5.54
C VAL A 452 1.55 7.83 -6.25
N LEU A 453 2.07 8.84 -5.53
CA LEU A 453 2.92 9.87 -6.13
C LEU A 453 4.27 9.29 -6.56
N SER A 454 4.89 8.44 -5.72
CA SER A 454 6.15 7.78 -6.05
C SER A 454 6.00 6.90 -7.30
N LEU A 455 4.99 6.03 -7.35
CA LEU A 455 4.72 5.17 -8.51
C LEU A 455 4.30 5.98 -9.75
N GLY A 456 3.56 7.07 -9.55
CA GLY A 456 3.16 8.00 -10.61
C GLY A 456 4.36 8.64 -11.31
N ILE A 457 5.42 9.00 -10.59
CA ILE A 457 6.64 9.55 -11.22
C ILE A 457 7.29 8.53 -12.16
N PHE A 458 7.40 7.27 -11.74
CA PHE A 458 7.96 6.22 -12.62
C PHE A 458 7.06 5.92 -13.81
N ALA A 459 5.73 5.88 -13.60
CA ALA A 459 4.76 5.72 -14.67
C ALA A 459 4.81 6.88 -15.67
N LEU A 460 5.00 8.10 -15.20
CA LEU A 460 5.16 9.29 -16.06
C LEU A 460 6.41 9.18 -16.93
N VAL A 461 7.55 8.80 -16.35
CA VAL A 461 8.80 8.57 -17.11
C VAL A 461 8.59 7.50 -18.18
N GLN A 462 7.95 6.38 -17.84
CA GLN A 462 7.62 5.32 -18.81
C GLN A 462 6.72 5.83 -19.95
N CYS A 463 5.69 6.62 -19.64
CA CYS A 463 4.80 7.20 -20.64
C CYS A 463 5.52 8.21 -21.54
N ILE A 464 6.41 9.04 -20.98
CA ILE A 464 7.26 9.96 -21.75
C ILE A 464 8.13 9.18 -22.73
N LEU A 465 8.86 8.17 -22.26
CA LEU A 465 9.74 7.37 -23.10
C LEU A 465 8.97 6.65 -24.21
N PHE A 466 7.83 6.04 -23.88
CA PHE A 466 6.99 5.37 -24.87
C PHE A 466 6.47 6.35 -25.93
N THR A 467 5.92 7.49 -25.51
CA THR A 467 5.31 8.48 -26.41
C THR A 467 6.36 9.14 -27.30
N LEU A 468 7.54 9.47 -26.77
CA LEU A 468 8.64 10.05 -27.55
C LEU A 468 9.09 9.11 -28.67
N ILE A 469 9.38 7.85 -28.34
CA ILE A 469 9.89 6.87 -29.31
C ILE A 469 8.80 6.51 -30.32
N GLY A 470 7.58 6.24 -29.85
CA GLY A 470 6.47 5.88 -30.72
C GLY A 470 6.09 6.98 -31.70
N ASN A 471 5.96 8.23 -31.22
CA ASN A 471 5.63 9.36 -32.09
C ASN A 471 6.76 9.68 -33.08
N TRP A 472 8.03 9.50 -32.67
CA TRP A 472 9.16 9.67 -33.57
C TRP A 472 9.15 8.65 -34.73
N ILE A 473 8.87 7.38 -34.44
CA ILE A 473 8.86 6.31 -35.45
C ILE A 473 7.66 6.41 -36.40
N LEU A 474 6.48 6.75 -35.88
CA LEU A 474 5.24 6.88 -36.66
C LEU A 474 5.01 8.31 -37.21
N ALA A 475 6.00 9.20 -37.06
CA ALA A 475 5.94 10.59 -37.53
C ALA A 475 4.71 11.39 -37.04
N ILE A 476 4.21 11.09 -35.83
CA ILE A 476 3.07 11.79 -35.21
C ILE A 476 3.54 13.13 -34.66
N ARG A 477 3.05 14.24 -35.21
CA ARG A 477 3.49 15.61 -34.87
C ARG A 477 2.46 16.38 -34.05
N GLY A 478 2.94 17.20 -33.11
CA GLY A 478 2.10 18.11 -32.31
C GLY A 478 1.20 17.45 -31.25
N MET A 479 1.18 16.12 -31.14
CA MET A 479 0.26 15.37 -30.26
C MET A 479 0.89 14.81 -28.98
N PHE A 480 2.17 15.11 -28.73
CA PHE A 480 2.93 14.56 -27.61
C PHE A 480 2.25 14.77 -26.25
N TRP A 481 1.88 16.01 -25.91
CA TRP A 481 1.33 16.34 -24.60
C TRP A 481 -0.04 15.71 -24.34
N ILE A 482 -0.85 15.59 -25.40
CA ILE A 482 -2.18 14.98 -25.34
C ILE A 482 -2.05 13.47 -25.11
N TYR A 483 -1.21 12.80 -25.90
CA TYR A 483 -0.94 11.37 -25.75
C TYR A 483 -0.36 11.08 -24.37
N LEU A 484 0.62 11.87 -23.94
CA LEU A 484 1.22 11.75 -22.62
C LEU A 484 0.18 11.89 -21.51
N GLY A 485 -0.72 12.87 -21.59
CA GLY A 485 -1.78 13.08 -20.59
C GLY A 485 -2.71 11.88 -20.47
N ILE A 486 -3.27 11.42 -21.59
CA ILE A 486 -4.23 10.30 -21.60
C ILE A 486 -3.54 8.97 -21.22
N MET A 487 -2.33 8.73 -21.71
CA MET A 487 -1.53 7.57 -21.32
C MET A 487 -1.20 7.59 -19.83
N PHE A 488 -0.79 8.74 -19.30
CA PHE A 488 -0.47 8.88 -17.88
C PHE A 488 -1.69 8.66 -16.99
N MET A 489 -2.85 9.22 -17.35
CA MET A 489 -4.11 8.96 -16.63
C MET A 489 -4.48 7.48 -16.63
N THR A 490 -4.28 6.80 -17.76
CA THR A 490 -4.49 5.35 -17.89
C THR A 490 -3.53 4.56 -17.00
N ALA A 491 -2.25 4.95 -16.98
CA ALA A 491 -1.25 4.34 -16.11
C ALA A 491 -1.59 4.56 -14.62
N MET A 492 -2.10 5.73 -14.23
CA MET A 492 -2.56 6.00 -12.86
C MET A 492 -3.76 5.13 -12.46
N GLY A 493 -4.69 4.88 -13.39
CA GLY A 493 -5.76 3.89 -13.20
C GLY A 493 -5.20 2.48 -12.97
N GLY A 494 -4.19 2.09 -13.75
CA GLY A 494 -3.45 0.84 -13.55
C GLY A 494 -2.74 0.75 -12.20
N VAL A 495 -2.09 1.82 -11.76
CA VAL A 495 -1.44 1.92 -10.43
C VAL A 495 -2.47 1.74 -9.31
N ALA A 496 -3.61 2.44 -9.38
CA ALA A 496 -4.65 2.30 -8.37
C ALA A 496 -5.20 0.86 -8.30
N LEU A 497 -5.45 0.24 -9.46
CA LEU A 497 -5.93 -1.13 -9.53
C LEU A 497 -4.90 -2.14 -9.03
N GLY A 498 -3.62 -1.95 -9.34
CA GLY A 498 -2.55 -2.81 -8.87
C GLY A 498 -2.32 -2.70 -7.36
N LEU A 499 -2.42 -1.51 -6.78
CA LEU A 499 -2.39 -1.34 -5.33
C LEU A 499 -3.58 -2.04 -4.64
N VAL A 500 -4.78 -2.02 -5.24
CA VAL A 500 -5.92 -2.79 -4.73
C VAL A 500 -5.60 -4.29 -4.73
N ILE A 501 -5.08 -4.83 -5.83
CA ILE A 501 -4.64 -6.23 -5.91
C ILE A 501 -3.60 -6.55 -4.83
N SER A 502 -2.60 -5.66 -4.67
CA SER A 502 -1.54 -5.79 -3.67
C SER A 502 -2.06 -5.84 -2.24
N SER A 503 -3.15 -5.12 -1.95
CA SER A 503 -3.78 -5.13 -0.62
C SER A 503 -4.62 -6.37 -0.34
N LEU A 504 -5.10 -7.07 -1.38
CA LEU A 504 -5.99 -8.23 -1.25
C LEU A 504 -5.24 -9.56 -1.16
N VAL A 505 -3.96 -9.58 -1.48
CA VAL A 505 -3.18 -10.79 -1.68
C VAL A 505 -1.97 -10.80 -0.74
N ASP A 506 -1.67 -11.96 -0.16
CA ASP A 506 -0.55 -12.09 0.79
C ASP A 506 0.78 -12.47 0.11
N ASN A 507 0.77 -12.91 -1.15
CA ASN A 507 1.93 -13.43 -1.87
C ASN A 507 2.18 -12.68 -3.19
N PRO A 508 3.41 -12.16 -3.44
CA PRO A 508 3.74 -11.48 -4.70
C PRO A 508 3.48 -12.31 -5.97
N LYS A 509 3.71 -13.63 -5.91
CA LYS A 509 3.44 -14.53 -7.06
C LYS A 509 1.95 -14.59 -7.41
N THR A 510 1.10 -14.64 -6.39
CA THR A 510 -0.35 -14.64 -6.57
C THR A 510 -0.83 -13.31 -7.15
N ALA A 511 -0.25 -12.18 -6.71
CA ALA A 511 -0.55 -10.88 -7.27
C ALA A 511 -0.20 -10.80 -8.77
N ALA A 512 0.98 -11.31 -9.17
CA ALA A 512 1.39 -11.39 -10.58
C ALA A 512 0.45 -12.25 -11.43
N ASN A 513 -0.09 -13.35 -10.90
CA ASN A 513 -1.04 -14.20 -11.62
C ASN A 513 -2.42 -13.55 -11.80
N ILE A 514 -2.79 -12.57 -10.97
CA ILE A 514 -4.05 -11.82 -11.10
C ILE A 514 -3.93 -10.70 -12.15
N VAL A 515 -2.73 -10.21 -12.43
CA VAL A 515 -2.49 -9.13 -13.42
C VAL A 515 -3.12 -9.47 -14.80
N PRO A 516 -2.89 -10.64 -15.42
CA PRO A 516 -3.56 -11.01 -16.67
C PRO A 516 -5.09 -11.13 -16.55
N LEU A 517 -5.59 -11.65 -15.43
CA LEU A 517 -7.04 -11.81 -15.18
C LEU A 517 -7.76 -10.45 -15.20
N VAL A 518 -7.07 -9.40 -14.75
CA VAL A 518 -7.58 -8.02 -14.75
C VAL A 518 -7.33 -7.32 -16.08
N LEU A 519 -6.18 -7.55 -16.71
CA LEU A 519 -5.79 -6.89 -17.96
C LEU A 519 -6.56 -7.40 -19.18
N ILE A 520 -6.78 -8.72 -19.31
CA ILE A 520 -7.45 -9.31 -20.49
C ILE A 520 -8.87 -8.75 -20.69
N PRO A 521 -9.73 -8.65 -19.66
CA PRO A 521 -11.03 -7.98 -19.79
C PRO A 521 -10.90 -6.52 -20.26
N GLN A 522 -9.90 -5.77 -19.77
CA GLN A 522 -9.68 -4.39 -20.21
C GLN A 522 -9.35 -4.31 -21.70
N ILE A 523 -8.54 -5.24 -22.21
CA ILE A 523 -8.17 -5.33 -23.63
C ILE A 523 -9.38 -5.70 -24.49
N ILE A 524 -10.12 -6.76 -24.12
CA ILE A 524 -11.22 -7.29 -24.94
C ILE A 524 -12.38 -6.29 -24.99
N MET A 525 -12.71 -5.67 -23.86
CA MET A 525 -13.88 -4.79 -23.74
C MET A 525 -13.59 -3.32 -24.05
N GLY A 526 -12.33 -2.99 -24.41
CA GLY A 526 -11.89 -1.64 -24.77
C GLY A 526 -12.44 -1.11 -26.10
N GLY A 527 -13.03 -1.97 -26.95
CA GLY A 527 -13.69 -1.58 -28.21
C GLY A 527 -12.78 -1.46 -29.44
N ALA A 528 -11.46 -1.61 -29.27
CA ALA A 528 -10.49 -1.58 -30.36
C ALA A 528 -10.24 -2.96 -31.00
N LEU A 529 -10.12 -4.01 -30.16
CA LEU A 529 -9.84 -5.37 -30.62
C LEU A 529 -11.09 -6.04 -31.19
N ILE A 530 -12.22 -5.88 -30.50
CA ILE A 530 -13.54 -6.36 -30.93
C ILE A 530 -14.44 -5.14 -31.00
N LYS A 531 -15.01 -4.87 -32.18
CA LYS A 531 -16.01 -3.82 -32.33
C LYS A 531 -17.26 -4.18 -31.54
N TYR A 532 -17.88 -3.20 -30.89
CA TYR A 532 -19.05 -3.45 -30.06
C TYR A 532 -20.23 -4.06 -30.81
N GLU A 533 -20.39 -3.76 -32.10
CA GLU A 533 -21.41 -4.36 -32.97
C GLU A 533 -21.27 -5.87 -33.19
N ASP A 534 -20.02 -6.36 -33.09
CA ASP A 534 -19.61 -7.74 -33.32
C ASP A 534 -19.51 -8.55 -32.01
N MET A 535 -19.72 -7.92 -30.85
CA MET A 535 -19.72 -8.62 -29.56
C MET A 535 -20.94 -9.55 -29.42
N ASN A 536 -20.74 -10.67 -28.73
CA ASN A 536 -21.82 -11.64 -28.49
C ASN A 536 -22.99 -10.99 -27.73
N ARG A 537 -24.14 -10.92 -28.40
CA ARG A 537 -25.38 -10.29 -27.90
C ARG A 537 -26.07 -11.14 -26.82
N ASN A 538 -25.75 -12.43 -26.72
CA ASN A 538 -26.32 -13.39 -25.78
C ASN A 538 -25.48 -13.58 -24.50
N LEU A 539 -24.66 -12.60 -24.10
CA LEU A 539 -24.03 -12.61 -22.77
C LEU A 539 -25.12 -12.38 -21.69
N GLY A 540 -25.92 -13.41 -21.43
CA GLY A 540 -27.01 -13.38 -20.45
C GLY A 540 -26.52 -12.95 -19.07
N LEU A 541 -25.30 -13.32 -18.68
CA LEU A 541 -24.68 -12.93 -17.40
C LEU A 541 -24.45 -11.41 -17.29
N VAL A 542 -24.09 -10.76 -18.41
CA VAL A 542 -23.90 -9.31 -18.54
C VAL A 542 -25.25 -8.58 -18.47
N TYR A 543 -26.28 -9.12 -19.13
CA TYR A 543 -27.63 -8.58 -19.04
C TYR A 543 -28.27 -8.78 -17.65
N THR A 544 -28.03 -9.92 -16.98
CA THR A 544 -28.54 -10.19 -15.63
C THR A 544 -27.92 -9.25 -14.59
N PHE A 545 -26.62 -8.95 -14.69
CA PHE A 545 -25.97 -7.95 -13.82
C PHE A 545 -26.46 -6.52 -14.08
N ALA A 546 -26.69 -6.15 -15.35
CA ALA A 546 -27.29 -4.86 -15.69
C ALA A 546 -28.72 -4.74 -15.15
N ARG A 547 -29.51 -5.82 -15.22
CA ARG A 547 -30.89 -5.92 -14.73
C ARG A 547 -30.99 -5.81 -13.20
N TRP A 548 -29.93 -6.18 -12.47
CA TRP A 548 -29.85 -6.05 -11.00
C TRP A 548 -29.71 -4.60 -10.53
N PHE A 549 -29.11 -3.73 -11.35
CA PHE A 549 -28.94 -2.30 -11.03
C PHE A 549 -30.06 -1.41 -11.58
N SER A 550 -30.85 -1.88 -12.56
CA SER A 550 -32.01 -1.13 -13.06
C SER A 550 -33.27 -1.51 -12.29
N GLU A 551 -33.71 -0.67 -11.36
CA GLU A 551 -35.06 -0.76 -10.80
C GLU A 551 -36.09 -0.55 -11.94
N HIS A 552 -37.12 -1.40 -11.96
CA HIS A 552 -38.28 -1.51 -12.87
C HIS A 552 -38.15 -2.52 -14.03
N PRO A 553 -38.65 -3.76 -13.82
CA PRO A 553 -38.87 -4.72 -14.88
C PRO A 553 -40.29 -4.55 -15.44
N SER A 554 -40.44 -3.90 -16.59
CA SER A 554 -41.66 -4.02 -17.41
C SER A 554 -41.36 -3.69 -18.88
N ASP A 555 -40.76 -4.64 -19.59
CA ASP A 555 -41.30 -5.20 -20.83
C ASP A 555 -40.24 -6.05 -21.53
N ASP A 556 -40.64 -7.28 -21.85
CA ASP A 556 -39.85 -8.30 -22.52
C ASP A 556 -39.81 -8.03 -24.04
N LYS A 557 -39.27 -6.88 -24.43
CA LYS A 557 -38.86 -6.61 -25.81
C LYS A 557 -37.35 -6.71 -25.84
N GLY A 558 -36.83 -7.68 -26.59
CA GLY A 558 -35.41 -7.75 -26.90
C GLY A 558 -34.93 -6.40 -27.40
N THR A 559 -34.26 -5.65 -26.52
CA THR A 559 -33.79 -4.30 -26.76
C THR A 559 -32.67 -4.40 -27.79
N LYS A 560 -33.05 -4.29 -29.06
CA LYS A 560 -32.09 -3.99 -30.13
C LYS A 560 -31.39 -2.71 -29.69
N MET A 561 -30.06 -2.75 -29.57
CA MET A 561 -29.26 -1.54 -29.36
C MET A 561 -29.71 -0.47 -30.36
N ASP A 562 -29.94 0.75 -29.86
CA ASP A 562 -30.49 1.86 -30.65
C ASP A 562 -29.52 2.34 -31.74
N SER A 563 -28.23 1.97 -31.62
CA SER A 563 -27.19 2.14 -32.63
C SER A 563 -26.21 0.97 -32.63
N LYS A 564 -25.65 0.66 -33.80
CA LYS A 564 -24.53 -0.29 -33.94
C LYS A 564 -23.29 0.12 -33.12
N LEU A 565 -23.10 1.42 -32.91
CA LEU A 565 -21.99 1.98 -32.14
C LEU A 565 -22.32 2.21 -30.65
N GLN A 566 -23.50 1.79 -30.17
CA GLN A 566 -23.82 1.91 -28.74
C GLN A 566 -22.87 1.03 -27.92
N VAL A 567 -22.43 1.52 -26.76
CA VAL A 567 -21.50 0.76 -25.91
C VAL A 567 -22.28 -0.10 -24.92
N PRO A 568 -22.02 -1.42 -24.85
CA PRO A 568 -22.65 -2.31 -23.86
C PRO A 568 -22.40 -1.85 -22.42
N PHE A 569 -23.38 -2.05 -21.53
CA PHE A 569 -23.32 -1.56 -20.15
C PHE A 569 -22.06 -2.01 -19.38
N VAL A 570 -21.67 -3.28 -19.50
CA VAL A 570 -20.50 -3.81 -18.76
C VAL A 570 -19.19 -3.19 -19.26
N CYS A 571 -19.12 -2.78 -20.53
CA CYS A 571 -17.97 -2.05 -21.08
C CYS A 571 -17.87 -0.60 -20.54
N GLN A 572 -18.89 -0.07 -19.87
CA GLN A 572 -18.83 1.26 -19.25
C GLN A 572 -17.97 1.27 -17.97
N PHE A 573 -17.73 0.12 -17.33
CA PHE A 573 -16.83 0.00 -16.16
C PHE A 573 -15.36 -0.16 -16.53
N ILE A 574 -15.04 -0.26 -17.82
CA ILE A 574 -13.69 -0.54 -18.32
C ILE A 574 -12.96 0.78 -18.54
N GLY A 575 -11.94 1.06 -17.74
CA GLY A 575 -11.14 2.30 -17.85
C GLY A 575 -10.51 2.46 -19.24
N MET A 576 -10.01 1.36 -19.82
CA MET A 576 -9.36 1.38 -21.13
C MET A 576 -10.29 1.84 -22.27
N ARG A 577 -11.60 1.58 -22.16
CA ARG A 577 -12.61 2.03 -23.13
C ARG A 577 -12.69 3.56 -23.16
N TRP A 578 -12.70 4.21 -22.00
CA TRP A 578 -12.78 5.67 -21.90
C TRP A 578 -11.51 6.34 -22.40
N SER A 579 -10.34 5.81 -22.01
CA SER A 579 -9.05 6.29 -22.50
C SER A 579 -8.89 6.14 -24.02
N TYR A 580 -9.35 5.03 -24.59
CA TYR A 580 -9.23 4.78 -26.02
C TYR A 580 -10.16 5.69 -26.85
N GLU A 581 -11.42 5.82 -26.42
CA GLU A 581 -12.36 6.77 -27.01
C GLU A 581 -11.81 8.19 -26.99
N GLU A 582 -11.25 8.61 -25.84
CA GLU A 582 -10.65 9.93 -25.66
C GLU A 582 -9.43 10.14 -26.56
N LEU A 583 -8.53 9.15 -26.66
CA LEU A 583 -7.30 9.25 -27.46
C LEU A 583 -7.58 9.31 -28.97
N VAL A 584 -8.54 8.53 -29.48
CA VAL A 584 -8.93 8.55 -30.89
C VAL A 584 -9.59 9.87 -31.27
N ILE A 585 -10.51 10.36 -30.43
CA ILE A 585 -11.16 11.67 -30.66
C ILE A 585 -10.12 12.79 -30.54
N ALA A 586 -9.19 12.71 -29.59
CA ALA A 586 -8.09 13.67 -29.49
C ALA A 586 -7.26 13.70 -30.76
N GLN A 587 -6.91 12.53 -31.31
CA GLN A 587 -6.15 12.45 -32.56
C GLN A 587 -6.89 13.06 -33.75
N ALA A 588 -8.21 12.89 -33.82
CA ALA A 588 -9.03 13.45 -34.88
C ALA A 588 -9.23 14.97 -34.76
N LYS A 589 -9.51 15.48 -33.55
CA LYS A 589 -10.06 16.83 -33.34
C LYS A 589 -9.04 17.82 -32.77
N LEU A 590 -8.07 17.34 -31.98
CA LEU A 590 -7.09 18.18 -31.29
C LEU A 590 -5.73 18.25 -31.98
N ASN A 591 -5.59 17.65 -33.17
CA ASN A 591 -4.37 17.81 -33.97
C ASN A 591 -4.16 19.29 -34.38
N PRO A 592 -2.91 19.70 -34.65
CA PRO A 592 -2.58 21.10 -34.94
C PRO A 592 -3.41 21.73 -36.06
N LEU A 593 -3.79 20.96 -37.08
CA LEU A 593 -4.56 21.45 -38.22
C LEU A 593 -6.05 21.57 -37.88
N THR A 594 -6.68 20.46 -37.48
CA THR A 594 -8.12 20.39 -37.20
C THR A 594 -8.52 21.31 -36.05
N ARG A 595 -7.68 21.45 -35.02
CA ARG A 595 -7.95 22.39 -33.91
C ARG A 595 -8.13 23.82 -34.41
N ARG A 596 -7.29 24.26 -35.36
CA ARG A 596 -7.35 25.61 -35.94
C ARG A 596 -8.54 25.76 -36.88
N GLN A 597 -8.82 24.73 -37.69
CA GLN A 597 -10.03 24.69 -38.54
C GLN A 597 -11.30 24.83 -37.69
N GLU A 598 -11.42 24.09 -36.58
CA GLU A 598 -12.56 24.20 -35.67
C GLU A 598 -12.64 25.53 -34.92
N GLN A 599 -11.51 26.16 -34.61
CA GLN A 599 -11.51 27.50 -34.02
C GLN A 599 -12.02 28.55 -35.00
N ALA A 600 -11.51 28.54 -36.23
CA ALA A 600 -11.97 29.42 -37.29
C ALA A 600 -13.47 29.18 -37.59
N GLN A 601 -13.89 27.93 -37.71
CA GLN A 601 -15.28 27.55 -37.97
C GLN A 601 -16.23 28.01 -36.85
N ARG A 602 -15.88 27.80 -35.58
CA ARG A 602 -16.69 28.27 -34.44
C ARG A 602 -16.82 29.78 -34.40
N GLU A 603 -15.75 30.51 -34.72
CA GLU A 603 -15.79 31.97 -34.76
C GLU A 603 -16.66 32.46 -35.94
N ILE A 604 -16.58 31.80 -37.10
CA ILE A 604 -17.49 32.05 -38.24
C ILE A 604 -18.95 31.83 -37.81
N GLU A 605 -19.28 30.71 -37.18
CA GLU A 605 -20.64 30.40 -36.72
C GLU A 605 -21.14 31.42 -35.69
N ARG A 606 -20.29 31.81 -34.74
CA ARG A 606 -20.60 32.84 -33.73
C ARG A 606 -20.90 34.20 -34.38
N LEU A 607 -20.07 34.61 -35.34
CA LEU A 607 -20.25 35.87 -36.06
C LEU A 607 -21.52 35.84 -36.91
N VAL A 608 -21.78 34.73 -37.63
CA VAL A 608 -22.98 34.54 -38.46
C VAL A 608 -24.27 34.49 -37.63
N ALA A 609 -24.22 33.97 -36.40
CA ALA A 609 -25.37 33.95 -35.50
C ALA A 609 -25.83 35.35 -35.08
N ASN A 610 -24.95 36.36 -35.12
CA ASN A 610 -25.27 37.75 -34.80
C ASN A 610 -25.89 38.45 -36.04
N LYS A 611 -27.19 38.78 -36.01
CA LYS A 611 -27.91 39.32 -37.18
C LYS A 611 -27.54 40.76 -37.57
N ASN A 612 -26.92 41.52 -36.66
CA ASN A 612 -26.49 42.91 -36.89
C ASN A 612 -24.97 42.99 -36.83
N HIS A 613 -24.29 42.79 -37.96
CA HIS A 613 -22.84 42.89 -38.01
C HIS A 613 -22.38 44.36 -37.97
N THR A 614 -21.46 44.67 -37.07
CA THR A 614 -20.63 45.87 -37.17
C THR A 614 -19.66 45.74 -38.36
N PRO A 615 -19.15 46.85 -38.92
CA PRO A 615 -18.17 46.81 -40.01
C PRO A 615 -16.92 45.99 -39.67
N ASP A 616 -16.51 46.00 -38.40
CA ASP A 616 -15.38 45.23 -37.90
C ASP A 616 -15.69 43.72 -37.84
N GLU A 617 -16.88 43.32 -37.39
CA GLU A 617 -17.33 41.92 -37.41
C GLU A 617 -17.44 41.36 -38.83
N THR A 618 -17.86 42.17 -39.83
CA THR A 618 -17.85 41.74 -41.24
C THR A 618 -16.45 41.51 -41.78
N LEU A 619 -15.49 42.35 -41.41
CA LEU A 619 -14.09 42.20 -41.81
C LEU A 619 -13.46 40.99 -41.13
N ARG A 620 -13.78 40.77 -39.84
CA ARG A 620 -13.37 39.58 -39.09
C ARG A 620 -13.94 38.30 -39.69
N LEU A 621 -15.22 38.30 -40.06
CA LEU A 621 -15.87 37.15 -40.70
C LEU A 621 -15.21 36.81 -42.04
N ALA A 622 -14.89 37.82 -42.86
CA ALA A 622 -14.15 37.62 -44.11
C ALA A 622 -12.76 37.02 -43.85
N SER A 623 -12.02 37.61 -42.91
CA SER A 623 -10.70 37.12 -42.49
C SER A 623 -10.73 35.67 -42.00
N MET A 624 -11.73 35.26 -41.21
CA MET A 624 -11.87 33.87 -40.74
C MET A 624 -12.23 32.90 -41.87
N LYS A 625 -13.09 33.29 -42.82
CA LYS A 625 -13.42 32.47 -43.99
C LYS A 625 -12.20 32.24 -44.88
N GLU A 626 -11.39 33.28 -45.11
CA GLU A 626 -10.14 33.16 -45.87
C GLU A 626 -9.10 32.31 -45.12
N THR A 627 -9.00 32.48 -43.80
CA THR A 627 -8.15 31.65 -42.93
C THR A 627 -8.52 30.17 -43.04
N LEU A 628 -9.82 29.84 -43.00
CA LEU A 628 -10.31 28.48 -43.15
C LEU A 628 -9.99 27.91 -44.54
N ALA A 629 -10.18 28.71 -45.59
CA ALA A 629 -9.87 28.30 -46.96
C ALA A 629 -8.38 27.98 -47.15
N VAL A 630 -7.49 28.78 -46.55
CA VAL A 630 -6.04 28.50 -46.56
C VAL A 630 -5.72 27.25 -45.75
N LEU A 631 -6.28 27.10 -44.55
CA LEU A 631 -6.06 25.91 -43.70
C LEU A 631 -6.43 24.60 -44.42
N SER A 632 -7.52 24.57 -45.19
CA SER A 632 -7.97 23.36 -45.91
C SER A 632 -7.10 23.00 -47.13
N GLY A 633 -6.26 23.90 -47.62
CA GLY A 633 -5.41 23.69 -48.80
C GLY A 633 -3.95 24.06 -48.58
N LEU A 634 -3.49 24.06 -47.32
CA LEU A 634 -2.16 24.54 -46.97
C LEU A 634 -1.08 23.53 -47.41
N GLU A 635 -0.12 24.00 -48.20
CA GLU A 635 1.03 23.24 -48.69
C GLU A 635 2.34 23.90 -48.29
N ALA A 636 3.41 23.12 -48.21
CA ALA A 636 4.73 23.62 -47.87
C ALA A 636 5.86 22.82 -48.54
N LYS A 637 7.02 23.45 -48.69
CA LYS A 637 8.24 22.80 -49.19
C LYS A 637 8.86 21.89 -48.14
N THR A 638 8.89 22.35 -46.89
CA THR A 638 9.34 21.55 -45.76
C THR A 638 8.28 21.53 -44.65
N PRO A 639 8.30 20.51 -43.78
CA PRO A 639 7.39 20.48 -42.64
C PRO A 639 7.58 21.64 -41.65
N LYS A 640 8.77 22.26 -41.64
CA LYS A 640 9.05 23.42 -40.78
C LYS A 640 8.35 24.66 -41.30
N ASP A 641 8.39 24.89 -42.62
CA ASP A 641 7.68 26.02 -43.24
C ASP A 641 6.17 25.93 -42.97
N LEU A 642 5.62 24.71 -42.89
CA LEU A 642 4.23 24.49 -42.52
C LEU A 642 3.93 24.92 -41.08
N ASP A 643 4.83 24.62 -40.14
CA ASP A 643 4.68 25.05 -38.74
C ASP A 643 4.74 26.58 -38.62
N ASP A 644 5.63 27.22 -39.39
CA ASP A 644 5.74 28.69 -39.46
C ASP A 644 4.44 29.31 -40.03
N TYR A 645 3.84 28.73 -41.08
CA TYR A 645 2.55 29.17 -41.61
C TYR A 645 1.41 29.00 -40.61
N LEU A 646 1.40 27.90 -39.83
CA LEU A 646 0.39 27.69 -38.78
C LEU A 646 0.51 28.71 -37.64
N GLU A 647 1.72 29.21 -37.34
CA GLU A 647 1.93 30.27 -36.35
C GLU A 647 1.36 31.61 -36.83
N VAL A 648 1.52 31.96 -38.11
CA VAL A 648 0.87 33.15 -38.72
C VAL A 648 -0.66 33.04 -38.65
N ILE A 649 -1.19 31.84 -38.86
CA ILE A 649 -2.63 31.58 -38.73
C ILE A 649 -3.10 31.75 -37.27
N ASP A 650 -2.30 31.37 -36.28
CA ASP A 650 -2.61 31.60 -34.86
C ASP A 650 -2.70 33.10 -34.50
N GLU A 651 -1.82 33.93 -35.06
CA GLU A 651 -1.89 35.38 -34.90
C GLU A 651 -3.19 35.96 -35.48
N THR A 652 -3.62 35.38 -36.61
CA THR A 652 -4.86 35.75 -37.29
C THR A 652 -6.08 35.32 -36.46
N ILE A 653 -6.14 34.06 -36.02
CA ILE A 653 -7.24 33.51 -35.20
C ILE A 653 -7.33 34.22 -33.85
N SER A 654 -6.20 34.62 -33.24
CA SER A 654 -6.19 35.36 -31.97
C SER A 654 -6.55 36.84 -32.09
N GLY A 655 -6.64 37.37 -33.32
CA GLY A 655 -7.01 38.77 -33.57
C GLY A 655 -5.86 39.76 -33.38
N LYS A 656 -4.63 39.28 -33.25
CA LYS A 656 -3.42 40.13 -33.17
C LYS A 656 -3.08 40.75 -34.52
N ARG A 657 -3.41 40.06 -35.61
CA ARG A 657 -3.14 40.47 -36.99
C ARG A 657 -4.36 40.20 -37.88
N GLY A 658 -4.60 41.06 -38.88
CA GLY A 658 -5.57 40.79 -39.94
C GLY A 658 -5.01 39.75 -40.91
N PHE A 659 -5.89 38.94 -41.51
CA PHE A 659 -5.45 37.95 -42.50
C PHE A 659 -4.87 38.65 -43.75
N ASP A 660 -3.68 38.23 -44.17
CA ASP A 660 -3.06 38.67 -45.42
C ASP A 660 -2.65 37.45 -46.25
N ARG A 661 -3.20 37.34 -47.46
CA ARG A 661 -2.89 36.25 -48.39
C ARG A 661 -1.46 36.31 -48.90
N ALA A 662 -0.78 37.46 -48.78
CA ALA A 662 0.61 37.61 -49.18
C ALA A 662 1.58 36.76 -48.36
N ASP A 663 1.24 36.50 -47.08
CA ASP A 663 2.06 35.68 -46.17
C ASP A 663 2.16 34.21 -46.63
N PHE A 664 1.21 33.75 -47.46
CA PHE A 664 1.11 32.37 -47.95
C PHE A 664 1.43 32.24 -49.45
N LYS A 665 2.06 33.24 -50.08
CA LYS A 665 2.40 33.19 -51.51
C LYS A 665 3.36 32.05 -51.87
N ASP A 666 4.23 31.68 -50.94
CA ASP A 666 5.22 30.61 -51.09
C ASP A 666 4.73 29.26 -50.55
N ALA A 667 3.47 29.17 -50.10
CA ALA A 667 2.83 27.96 -49.57
C ALA A 667 2.39 27.01 -50.70
N VAL A 668 3.34 26.65 -51.57
CA VAL A 668 3.18 25.69 -52.66
C VAL A 668 4.32 24.69 -52.54
N GLY A 669 3.99 23.41 -52.42
CA GLY A 669 5.00 22.38 -52.21
C GLY A 669 4.47 20.96 -52.22
N PRO A 670 5.36 19.96 -52.15
CA PRO A 670 4.98 18.55 -52.29
C PRO A 670 4.31 17.97 -51.04
N ILE A 671 4.29 18.69 -49.92
CA ILE A 671 3.77 18.22 -48.63
C ILE A 671 2.54 19.03 -48.27
N THR A 672 1.42 18.35 -48.00
CA THR A 672 0.18 19.00 -47.56
C THR A 672 0.04 18.94 -46.04
N ALA A 673 -0.68 19.91 -45.46
CA ALA A 673 -0.98 19.89 -44.03
C ALA A 673 -1.80 18.66 -43.61
N GLU A 674 -2.70 18.21 -44.47
CA GLU A 674 -3.51 17.01 -44.22
C GLU A 674 -2.65 15.74 -44.15
N GLN A 675 -1.66 15.60 -45.04
CA GLN A 675 -0.70 14.48 -45.03
C GLN A 675 0.06 14.37 -43.71
N LEU A 676 0.44 15.52 -43.14
CA LEU A 676 1.25 15.58 -41.91
C LEU A 676 0.44 15.42 -40.62
N TYR A 677 -0.80 15.90 -40.57
CA TYR A 677 -1.55 16.06 -39.32
C TYR A 677 -2.83 15.23 -39.22
N ILE A 678 -3.42 14.81 -40.34
CA ILE A 678 -4.71 14.10 -40.35
C ILE A 678 -4.48 12.66 -40.77
N ASN A 679 -4.85 11.71 -39.91
CA ASN A 679 -4.89 10.30 -40.28
C ASN A 679 -6.28 9.92 -40.80
N GLN A 680 -6.35 9.37 -42.03
CA GLN A 680 -7.61 9.04 -42.68
C GLN A 680 -8.42 8.01 -41.90
N LYS A 681 -7.78 6.96 -41.36
CA LYS A 681 -8.48 5.93 -40.58
C LYS A 681 -9.06 6.44 -39.27
N VAL A 682 -8.36 7.33 -38.58
CA VAL A 682 -8.91 8.00 -37.40
C VAL A 682 -10.09 8.89 -37.79
N SER A 683 -9.99 9.64 -38.88
CA SER A 683 -11.08 10.50 -39.38
C SER A 683 -12.32 9.69 -39.78
N ASP A 684 -12.14 8.56 -40.45
CA ASP A 684 -13.22 7.63 -40.84
C ASP A 684 -14.00 7.14 -39.61
N LEU A 685 -13.31 6.80 -38.51
CA LEU A 685 -13.95 6.34 -37.28
C LEU A 685 -14.85 7.43 -36.66
N ILE A 686 -14.39 8.67 -36.63
CA ILE A 686 -15.17 9.79 -36.10
C ILE A 686 -16.34 10.13 -37.03
N SER A 687 -16.10 10.17 -38.34
CA SER A 687 -17.14 10.49 -39.34
C SER A 687 -18.28 9.45 -39.30
N ASN A 688 -17.95 8.16 -39.15
CA ASN A 688 -18.95 7.10 -38.97
C ASN A 688 -19.76 7.29 -37.68
N ALA A 689 -19.12 7.71 -36.58
CA ALA A 689 -19.80 7.98 -35.32
C ALA A 689 -20.73 9.21 -35.42
N GLU A 690 -20.27 10.30 -36.04
CA GLU A 690 -21.08 11.50 -36.27
C GLU A 690 -22.29 11.20 -37.17
N MET A 691 -22.12 10.37 -38.20
CA MET A 691 -23.22 9.92 -39.06
C MET A 691 -24.27 9.10 -38.28
N GLU A 692 -23.84 8.17 -37.45
CA GLU A 692 -24.73 7.36 -36.61
C GLU A 692 -25.44 8.19 -35.52
N GLN A 693 -24.77 9.22 -34.98
CA GLN A 693 -25.35 10.11 -33.98
C GLN A 693 -26.37 11.09 -34.56
N ASN A 694 -26.18 11.52 -35.81
CA ASN A 694 -27.03 12.48 -36.51
C ASN A 694 -28.02 11.81 -37.47
N ASP A 695 -28.20 10.49 -37.38
CA ASP A 695 -29.19 9.75 -38.18
C ASP A 695 -30.62 10.22 -37.84
N TYR A 696 -31.15 11.10 -38.71
CA TYR A 696 -32.46 11.74 -38.57
C TYR A 696 -33.63 10.74 -38.47
N ARG A 697 -33.42 9.48 -38.87
CA ARG A 697 -34.46 8.43 -38.85
C ARG A 697 -34.81 7.96 -37.45
N ARG A 698 -33.97 8.23 -36.44
CA ARG A 698 -34.11 7.66 -35.09
C ARG A 698 -34.87 8.54 -34.09
N GLY A 699 -35.11 9.82 -34.41
CA GLY A 699 -35.81 10.78 -33.53
C GLY A 699 -35.04 11.17 -32.26
N GLU A 700 -34.24 10.26 -31.71
CA GLU A 700 -33.32 10.47 -30.59
C GLU A 700 -31.86 10.41 -31.06
N HIS A 701 -30.97 11.14 -30.36
CA HIS A 701 -29.53 11.13 -30.62
C HIS A 701 -28.83 10.24 -29.58
N PRO A 702 -28.54 8.96 -29.90
CA PRO A 702 -27.96 8.02 -28.95
C PRO A 702 -26.50 8.36 -28.61
N ASN A 703 -26.06 7.92 -27.43
CA ASN A 703 -24.64 7.96 -27.07
C ASN A 703 -23.88 6.85 -27.81
N VAL A 704 -23.22 7.23 -28.90
CA VAL A 704 -22.43 6.32 -29.75
C VAL A 704 -20.94 6.37 -29.39
N PHE A 705 -20.25 5.24 -29.51
CA PHE A 705 -18.79 5.17 -29.38
C PHE A 705 -18.12 6.09 -30.40
N PHE A 706 -17.09 6.82 -29.97
CA PHE A 706 -16.41 7.87 -30.73
C PHE A 706 -17.23 9.15 -31.02
N GLY A 707 -18.47 9.26 -30.52
CA GLY A 707 -19.27 10.48 -30.65
C GLY A 707 -18.67 11.64 -29.84
N VAL A 708 -18.52 12.81 -30.46
CA VAL A 708 -17.84 13.99 -29.87
C VAL A 708 -18.64 14.62 -28.72
N GLU A 709 -19.96 14.58 -28.80
CA GLU A 709 -20.88 15.03 -27.76
C GLU A 709 -21.59 13.84 -27.13
N LYS A 710 -21.76 13.84 -25.80
CA LYS A 710 -22.61 12.88 -25.09
C LYS A 710 -23.80 13.59 -24.45
N ARG A 711 -24.94 12.92 -24.41
CA ARG A 711 -26.15 13.39 -23.71
C ARG A 711 -26.40 12.51 -22.51
N TYR A 712 -26.28 13.08 -21.31
CA TYR A 712 -26.65 12.42 -20.05
C TYR A 712 -27.58 13.34 -19.28
N LEU A 713 -28.70 12.80 -18.79
CA LEU A 713 -29.70 13.56 -18.01
C LEU A 713 -30.19 14.85 -18.70
N GLY A 714 -30.30 14.83 -20.04
CA GLY A 714 -30.71 15.99 -20.84
C GLY A 714 -29.63 17.05 -21.07
N ALA A 715 -28.46 16.94 -20.45
CA ALA A 715 -27.33 17.86 -20.66
C ALA A 715 -26.39 17.34 -21.75
N LYS A 716 -25.94 18.24 -22.64
CA LYS A 716 -24.86 17.97 -23.59
C LYS A 716 -23.52 18.19 -22.90
N ILE A 717 -22.67 17.16 -22.88
CA ILE A 717 -21.35 17.19 -22.27
C ILE A 717 -20.32 16.84 -23.33
N GLY A 718 -19.25 17.63 -23.43
CA GLY A 718 -18.13 17.33 -24.33
C GLY A 718 -17.40 16.07 -23.87
N VAL A 719 -17.07 15.18 -24.81
CA VAL A 719 -16.46 13.89 -24.48
C VAL A 719 -15.19 14.03 -23.66
N PHE A 720 -14.30 14.96 -24.00
CA PHE A 720 -13.03 15.12 -23.28
C PHE A 720 -13.27 15.36 -21.79
N THR A 721 -14.09 16.35 -21.46
CA THR A 721 -14.43 16.65 -20.05
C THR A 721 -15.10 15.48 -19.36
N PHE A 722 -15.97 14.74 -20.06
CA PHE A 722 -16.68 13.61 -19.49
C PHE A 722 -15.74 12.42 -19.23
N ASN A 723 -14.99 11.98 -20.25
CA ASN A 723 -14.09 10.84 -20.18
C ASN A 723 -12.96 11.09 -19.17
N THR A 724 -12.33 12.26 -19.20
CA THR A 724 -11.33 12.67 -18.20
C THR A 724 -11.93 12.57 -16.78
N SER A 725 -13.15 13.09 -16.57
CA SER A 725 -13.81 13.05 -15.26
C SER A 725 -14.12 11.63 -14.79
N VAL A 726 -14.55 10.75 -15.71
CA VAL A 726 -14.81 9.33 -15.40
C VAL A 726 -13.51 8.60 -15.05
N LEU A 727 -12.41 8.84 -15.77
CA LEU A 727 -11.10 8.26 -15.48
C LEU A 727 -10.53 8.73 -14.13
N VAL A 728 -10.60 10.03 -13.84
CA VAL A 728 -10.18 10.55 -12.52
C VAL A 728 -11.08 10.01 -11.42
N GLY A 729 -12.41 10.04 -11.62
CA GLY A 729 -13.39 9.56 -10.65
C GLY A 729 -13.22 8.08 -10.32
N SER A 730 -13.04 7.22 -11.33
CA SER A 730 -12.80 5.78 -11.15
C SER A 730 -11.47 5.51 -10.43
N THR A 731 -10.39 6.24 -10.77
CA THR A 731 -9.11 6.14 -10.07
C THR A 731 -9.23 6.53 -8.61
N LEU A 732 -9.91 7.65 -8.30
CA LEU A 732 -10.16 8.08 -6.92
C LEU A 732 -11.06 7.09 -6.16
N ALA A 733 -12.05 6.48 -6.82
CA ALA A 733 -12.89 5.45 -6.23
C ALA A 733 -12.08 4.20 -5.84
N LEU A 734 -11.15 3.76 -6.71
CA LEU A 734 -10.22 2.66 -6.41
C LEU A 734 -9.31 3.00 -5.23
N LEU A 735 -8.78 4.23 -5.15
CA LEU A 735 -7.98 4.68 -4.02
C LEU A 735 -8.80 4.79 -2.72
N GLY A 736 -10.07 5.17 -2.82
CA GLY A 736 -11.02 5.16 -1.71
C GLY A 736 -11.30 3.75 -1.20
N LEU A 737 -11.51 2.79 -2.11
CA LEU A 737 -11.65 1.37 -1.79
C LEU A 737 -10.37 0.83 -1.11
N LEU A 738 -9.20 1.16 -1.65
CA LEU A 738 -7.91 0.78 -1.06
C LEU A 738 -7.75 1.32 0.36
N LEU A 739 -8.10 2.58 0.59
CA LEU A 739 -8.06 3.18 1.93
C LEU A 739 -9.01 2.46 2.89
N TRP A 740 -10.20 2.06 2.42
CA TRP A 740 -11.14 1.29 3.21
C TRP A 740 -10.61 -0.12 3.55
N ILE A 741 -10.02 -0.83 2.58
CA ILE A 741 -9.40 -2.15 2.80
C ILE A 741 -8.27 -2.04 3.84
N LEU A 742 -7.35 -1.09 3.67
CA LEU A 742 -6.22 -0.92 4.59
C LEU A 742 -6.66 -0.52 5.99
N ARG A 743 -7.66 0.35 6.12
CA ARG A 743 -8.25 0.69 7.43
C ARG A 743 -8.79 -0.56 8.11
N ARG A 744 -9.59 -1.35 7.39
CA ARG A 744 -10.17 -2.59 7.93
C ARG A 744 -9.11 -3.64 8.30
N GLN A 745 -8.00 -3.71 7.56
CA GLN A 745 -6.89 -4.62 7.87
C GLN A 745 -6.07 -4.20 9.10
N LEU A 746 -6.00 -2.89 9.37
CA LEU A 746 -5.24 -2.32 10.49
C LEU A 746 -6.11 -2.06 11.73
N GLU A 747 -7.44 -2.03 11.58
CA GLU A 747 -8.37 -1.99 12.70
C GLU A 747 -8.17 -3.18 13.64
N VAL A 748 -8.43 -2.96 14.93
CA VAL A 748 -8.32 -3.99 15.96
C VAL A 748 -9.24 -5.14 15.58
N ARG A 749 -8.69 -6.36 15.46
CA ARG A 749 -9.51 -7.54 15.24
C ARG A 749 -10.34 -7.77 16.50
N ARG A 750 -11.66 -7.58 16.38
CA ARG A 750 -12.63 -8.16 17.30
C ARG A 750 -12.74 -9.63 16.92
N GLY A 751 -12.44 -10.50 17.89
CA GLY A 751 -12.44 -11.95 17.73
C GLY A 751 -13.78 -12.49 17.23
#